data_AF-A0A3M2DA90-F1
#
_entry.id   AF-A0A3M2DA90-F1
#
_cell.length_a   1.000
_cell.length_b   1.000
_cell.length_c   1.000
_cell.angle_alpha   90.00
_cell.angle_beta   90.00
_cell.angle_gamma   90.00
#
_symmetry.space_group_name_H-M   'P 1'
#
loop_
_entity.id
_entity.type
_entity.pdbx_description
1 polymer ?
#
loop_
_entity_poly.entity_id
_entity_poly.type
_entity_poly.pdbx_seq_one_letter_code
_entity_poly.pdbx_strand_id
1 'polypeptide(L)'
;MLKGFAGLFIALLSQFSGLRKSCKQGLVVLFFVLLSQFSLAQTKTLELRDSDEQIEIRNYHGRISIVASEAVEGKLVIGAKSADGNDGFELINVDRRKGRIAVTVSAKNEKARVDLELKVPENLRIKAETREGEIKFSGKFASCEATTETGTIVADIPPENLEYSFVWLSSYPRFMSDVPLSEIEEKAGGRFVISGKLGEENNKAGRKTKKASERKSDKKEAVEKSDENGLEKGINESSEANESSLKGNKEASLGDGNSGSSKASEGENLPEDKNSKAIKKNKKGGFERTVSLNFKTSRGIILFNIQPSEVPSDLKEKPLTEAAKAIIRSGDSLLMEAIRRVSPRYFGDYAKTLPPRKNEPVLKRKESIETGNNLELRTAVVRVLDAQNLAVKGLGKDDFIVFENGEQREVISVEQATAPMNIVLLVDTSGSVENYADFLRRAARAFINTMDKKDSISIVAFNEDVKILSGFTTDRQKLSESVDELDTGGGTAYYDALAFTLVEVLRPLKGKRTAIVILSDGDDNRSFLPFESLLGSIQESGALIYPLYVPSALIANSSQTDPNNSADPVWTKYMSLTSKAEKEGARLAEVSGGVYYPIRRLSDIQKAYEDIVAQLRSAYVIRFYSKPASFDASSDSRIDPRIRIRTRDERLFVDVQSVD
;
A
#
# COMPACT_ATOMS: atom_id res chain seq x y z
N MET A 1 38.74 35.61 17.74
CA MET A 1 37.90 35.43 18.95
C MET A 1 38.68 35.02 20.20
N LEU A 2 39.64 34.07 20.15
CA LEU A 2 40.40 33.64 21.35
C LEU A 2 41.14 34.77 22.11
N LYS A 3 41.73 35.75 21.40
CA LYS A 3 42.42 36.89 22.04
C LYS A 3 41.46 37.83 22.79
N GLY A 4 40.19 37.91 22.37
CA GLY A 4 39.17 38.73 23.02
C GLY A 4 38.65 38.11 24.32
N PHE A 5 38.46 36.78 24.34
CA PHE A 5 38.02 36.05 25.53
C PHE A 5 39.09 35.99 26.62
N ALA A 6 40.37 35.86 26.25
CA ALA A 6 41.48 35.95 27.20
C ALA A 6 41.53 37.34 27.88
N GLY A 7 41.28 38.41 27.11
CA GLY A 7 41.19 39.77 27.64
C GLY A 7 40.02 39.96 28.63
N LEU A 8 38.84 39.42 28.30
CA LEU A 8 37.66 39.49 29.16
C LEU A 8 37.83 38.68 30.46
N PHE A 9 38.48 37.52 30.40
CA PHE A 9 38.75 36.69 31.58
C PHE A 9 39.77 37.32 32.53
N ILE A 10 40.83 37.95 31.99
CA ILE A 10 41.82 38.69 32.78
C ILE A 10 41.16 39.92 33.43
N ALA A 11 40.26 40.61 32.72
CA ALA A 11 39.48 41.73 33.26
C ALA A 11 38.49 41.30 34.35
N LEU A 12 37.86 40.12 34.23
CA LEU A 12 36.99 39.59 35.27
C LEU A 12 37.79 39.19 36.52
N LEU A 13 38.95 38.55 36.36
CA LEU A 13 39.81 38.15 37.48
C LEU A 13 40.39 39.35 38.25
N SER A 14 40.60 40.50 37.60
CA SER A 14 41.09 41.72 38.25
C SER A 14 40.04 42.42 39.09
N GLN A 15 38.75 42.27 38.79
CA GLN A 15 37.64 42.77 39.62
C GLN A 15 37.43 41.98 40.93
N PHE A 16 37.99 40.78 41.04
CA PHE A 16 37.89 39.91 42.23
C PHE A 16 39.20 39.79 43.01
N SER A 17 39.87 40.92 43.26
CA SER A 17 41.15 40.98 43.98
C SER A 17 41.06 40.47 45.44
N GLY A 18 39.88 40.50 46.06
CA GLY A 18 39.65 40.13 47.47
C GLY A 18 39.28 38.67 47.78
N LEU A 19 39.12 37.77 46.80
CA LEU A 19 38.71 36.38 47.08
C LEU A 19 39.87 35.46 47.53
N ARG A 20 39.59 34.59 48.51
CA ARG A 20 40.50 33.52 48.99
C ARG A 20 40.97 32.61 47.84
N LYS A 21 42.23 32.20 47.85
CA LYS A 21 42.91 31.40 46.80
C LYS A 21 42.11 30.17 46.30
N SER A 22 41.39 29.50 47.20
CA SER A 22 40.58 28.31 46.87
C SER A 22 39.40 28.63 45.92
N CYS A 23 38.81 29.83 46.02
CA CYS A 23 37.69 30.23 45.16
C CYS A 23 38.17 30.69 43.76
N LYS A 24 39.37 31.28 43.67
CA LYS A 24 40.02 31.58 42.38
C LYS A 24 40.38 30.30 41.62
N GLN A 25 40.82 29.25 42.32
CA GLN A 25 41.05 27.94 41.69
C GLN A 25 39.75 27.30 41.20
N GLY A 26 38.65 27.40 41.98
CA GLY A 26 37.33 26.94 41.54
C GLY A 26 36.83 27.63 40.27
N LEU A 27 37.03 28.95 40.14
CA LEU A 27 36.59 29.72 38.97
C LEU A 27 37.44 29.41 37.72
N VAL A 28 38.75 29.17 37.88
CA VAL A 28 39.63 28.72 36.78
C VAL A 28 39.24 27.32 36.31
N VAL A 29 38.90 26.40 37.22
CA VAL A 29 38.42 25.06 36.88
C VAL A 29 37.06 25.13 36.17
N LEU A 30 36.13 25.96 36.66
CA LEU A 30 34.83 26.16 36.02
C LEU A 30 34.97 26.75 34.61
N PHE A 31 35.91 27.67 34.41
CA PHE A 31 36.22 28.25 33.10
C PHE A 31 36.86 27.23 32.15
N PHE A 32 37.74 26.37 32.63
CA PHE A 32 38.30 25.26 31.85
C PHE A 32 37.27 24.17 31.51
N VAL A 33 36.33 23.89 32.42
CA VAL A 33 35.20 22.97 32.17
C VAL A 33 34.24 23.57 31.14
N LEU A 34 33.94 24.87 31.22
CA LEU A 34 33.16 25.59 30.20
C LEU A 34 33.88 25.65 28.83
N LEU A 35 35.20 25.79 28.80
CA LEU A 35 36.00 25.69 27.58
C LEU A 35 36.04 24.28 26.99
N SER A 36 36.02 23.24 27.84
CA SER A 36 36.03 21.83 27.40
C SER A 36 34.73 21.37 26.73
N GLN A 37 33.64 22.14 26.86
CA GLN A 37 32.36 21.86 26.20
C GLN A 37 32.26 22.46 24.79
N PHE A 38 33.24 23.27 24.37
CA PHE A 38 33.34 23.72 22.98
C PHE A 38 34.14 22.70 22.15
N SER A 39 33.46 21.63 21.70
CA SER A 39 33.92 20.91 20.52
C SER A 39 33.95 21.91 19.35
N LEU A 40 35.12 22.45 19.01
CA LEU A 40 35.32 23.27 17.82
C LEU A 40 34.92 22.42 16.62
N ALA A 41 33.70 22.62 16.11
CA ALA A 41 33.33 22.11 14.80
C ALA A 41 34.34 22.70 13.82
N GLN A 42 35.18 21.85 13.24
CA GLN A 42 36.07 22.28 12.18
C GLN A 42 35.21 22.71 10.98
N THR A 43 35.60 23.78 10.31
CA THR A 43 34.85 24.33 9.16
C THR A 43 35.81 24.72 8.06
N LYS A 44 35.51 24.32 6.82
CA LYS A 44 36.21 24.75 5.61
C LYS A 44 35.33 25.73 4.85
N THR A 45 35.86 26.91 4.53
CA THR A 45 35.13 27.94 3.76
C THR A 45 35.70 28.03 2.36
N LEU A 46 34.85 28.05 1.34
CA LEU A 46 35.20 28.25 -0.06
C LEU A 46 34.45 29.45 -0.63
N GLU A 47 35.10 30.29 -1.42
CA GLU A 47 34.42 31.38 -2.14
C GLU A 47 33.76 30.84 -3.42
N LEU A 48 32.52 31.25 -3.67
CA LEU A 48 31.80 30.97 -4.91
C LEU A 48 32.24 31.96 -5.99
N ARG A 49 32.42 31.46 -7.21
CA ARG A 49 32.94 32.27 -8.35
C ARG A 49 31.79 32.81 -9.18
N ASP A 50 30.65 32.14 -9.15
CA ASP A 50 29.45 32.47 -9.89
C ASP A 50 28.23 32.14 -9.01
N SER A 51 27.17 32.95 -9.09
CA SER A 51 25.92 32.71 -8.38
C SER A 51 25.17 31.49 -8.89
N ASP A 52 25.51 31.01 -10.09
CA ASP A 52 24.85 29.87 -10.74
C ASP A 52 25.60 28.53 -10.56
N GLU A 53 26.68 28.47 -9.75
CA GLU A 53 27.41 27.22 -9.49
C GLU A 53 26.52 26.15 -8.85
N GLN A 54 26.61 24.91 -9.34
CA GLN A 54 25.93 23.76 -8.74
C GLN A 54 26.81 23.10 -7.68
N ILE A 55 26.26 22.86 -6.50
CA ILE A 55 26.95 22.12 -5.43
C ILE A 55 26.44 20.67 -5.45
N GLU A 56 27.36 19.73 -5.59
CA GLU A 56 27.08 18.31 -5.55
C GLU A 56 27.73 17.65 -4.33
N ILE A 57 26.95 16.91 -3.56
CA ILE A 57 27.37 16.35 -2.29
C ILE A 57 27.14 14.84 -2.34
N ARG A 58 28.17 14.06 -2.04
CA ARG A 58 28.07 12.59 -1.88
C ARG A 58 28.60 12.19 -0.52
N ASN A 59 27.72 11.65 0.32
CA ASN A 59 28.06 11.12 1.62
C ASN A 59 27.22 9.87 1.90
N TYR A 60 27.72 8.70 1.50
CA TYR A 60 26.88 7.49 1.47
C TYR A 60 26.45 6.95 2.84
N HIS A 61 27.17 7.28 3.92
CA HIS A 61 26.99 6.67 5.25
C HIS A 61 26.68 7.69 6.36
N GLY A 62 26.60 8.98 6.01
CA GLY A 62 26.45 10.07 6.98
C GLY A 62 25.26 10.95 6.67
N ARG A 63 24.96 11.87 7.58
CA ARG A 63 23.92 12.89 7.36
C ARG A 63 24.47 14.06 6.57
N ILE A 64 23.60 14.69 5.79
CA ILE A 64 23.88 15.91 5.05
C ILE A 64 22.84 16.94 5.46
N SER A 65 23.26 18.00 6.15
CA SER A 65 22.41 19.15 6.44
C SER A 65 22.87 20.34 5.61
N ILE A 66 21.97 20.93 4.84
CA ILE A 66 22.23 22.09 3.98
C ILE A 66 21.29 23.20 4.38
N VAL A 67 21.86 24.33 4.81
CA VAL A 67 21.13 25.53 5.22
C VAL A 67 21.45 26.66 4.24
N ALA A 68 20.45 27.09 3.48
CA ALA A 68 20.50 28.29 2.67
C ALA A 68 20.15 29.51 3.53
N SER A 69 21.00 30.54 3.51
CA SER A 69 20.78 31.77 4.29
C SER A 69 21.38 32.98 3.58
N GLU A 70 20.65 34.09 3.62
CA GLU A 70 21.11 35.41 3.16
C GLU A 70 22.38 35.89 3.91
N ALA A 71 22.56 35.48 5.16
CA ALA A 71 23.74 35.85 5.97
C ALA A 71 25.07 35.27 5.44
N VAL A 72 25.01 34.32 4.50
CA VAL A 72 26.17 33.69 3.89
C VAL A 72 26.39 34.29 2.50
N GLU A 73 27.13 35.39 2.43
CA GLU A 73 27.42 36.06 1.16
C GLU A 73 28.53 35.35 0.36
N GLY A 74 28.16 34.77 -0.78
CA GLY A 74 29.11 34.26 -1.79
C GLY A 74 30.09 33.19 -1.31
N LYS A 75 29.80 32.52 -0.19
CA LYS A 75 30.69 31.54 0.45
C LYS A 75 29.98 30.23 0.70
N LEU A 76 30.65 29.12 0.44
CA LEU A 76 30.24 27.79 0.89
C LEU A 76 31.01 27.46 2.17
N VAL A 77 30.29 27.28 3.29
CA VAL A 77 30.88 26.82 4.55
C VAL A 77 30.55 25.34 4.73
N ILE A 78 31.56 24.50 4.90
CA ILE A 78 31.44 23.05 5.11
C ILE A 78 31.94 22.74 6.52
N GLY A 79 31.03 22.40 7.41
CA GLY A 79 31.29 21.77 8.70
C GLY A 79 31.21 20.26 8.59
N ALA A 80 31.98 19.56 9.41
CA ALA A 80 31.92 18.11 9.50
C ALA A 80 32.09 17.62 10.94
N LYS A 81 31.36 16.56 11.28
CA LYS A 81 31.41 15.92 12.58
C LYS A 81 31.51 14.40 12.41
N SER A 82 32.63 13.82 12.83
CA SER A 82 32.81 12.37 12.84
C SER A 82 32.13 11.74 14.06
N ALA A 83 31.53 10.57 13.89
CA ALA A 83 30.97 9.79 15.00
C ALA A 83 32.06 9.19 15.92
N ASP A 84 33.24 8.89 15.38
CA ASP A 84 34.34 8.23 16.10
C ASP A 84 35.23 9.21 16.87
N GLY A 85 34.92 10.52 16.87
CA GLY A 85 35.70 11.56 17.57
C GLY A 85 37.03 11.94 16.90
N ASN A 86 37.45 11.23 15.85
CA ASN A 86 38.58 11.59 14.99
C ASN A 86 38.25 12.72 14.01
N ASP A 87 39.29 13.30 13.39
CA ASP A 87 39.13 14.38 12.43
C ASP A 87 38.43 13.89 11.14
N GLY A 88 37.12 14.14 11.06
CA GLY A 88 36.30 13.77 9.90
C GLY A 88 36.67 14.52 8.62
N PHE A 89 37.46 15.60 8.70
CA PHE A 89 37.83 16.41 7.54
C PHE A 89 38.82 15.74 6.60
N GLU A 90 39.67 14.83 7.08
CA GLU A 90 40.61 14.09 6.21
C GLU A 90 39.88 13.23 5.17
N LEU A 91 38.63 12.86 5.45
CA LEU A 91 37.80 12.03 4.58
C LEU A 91 36.99 12.85 3.57
N ILE A 92 37.08 14.18 3.59
CA ILE A 92 36.30 15.09 2.74
C ILE A 92 37.16 15.58 1.58
N ASN A 93 36.79 15.17 0.37
CA ASN A 93 37.39 15.66 -0.85
C ASN A 93 36.50 16.71 -1.50
N VAL A 94 37.08 17.86 -1.88
CA VAL A 94 36.37 18.95 -2.55
C VAL A 94 37.04 19.18 -3.91
N ASP A 95 36.36 18.80 -4.97
CA ASP A 95 36.79 19.02 -6.36
C ASP A 95 35.99 20.17 -6.97
N ARG A 96 36.65 21.09 -7.67
CA ARG A 96 36.00 22.22 -8.34
C ARG A 96 36.26 22.17 -9.83
N ARG A 97 35.18 22.10 -10.60
CA ARG A 97 35.19 22.16 -12.07
C ARG A 97 34.38 23.37 -12.53
N LYS A 98 34.47 23.74 -13.81
CA LYS A 98 33.73 24.90 -14.35
C LYS A 98 32.23 24.75 -14.05
N GLY A 99 31.69 25.66 -13.21
CA GLY A 99 30.27 25.69 -12.84
C GLY A 99 29.82 24.66 -11.79
N ARG A 100 30.72 23.86 -11.20
CA ARG A 100 30.35 22.80 -10.25
C ARG A 100 31.38 22.60 -9.13
N ILE A 101 30.88 22.45 -7.91
CA ILE A 101 31.67 22.10 -6.73
C ILE A 101 31.19 20.73 -6.23
N ALA A 102 32.07 19.73 -6.23
CA ALA A 102 31.76 18.39 -5.75
C ALA A 102 32.41 18.15 -4.38
N VAL A 103 31.59 17.86 -3.37
CA VAL A 103 31.98 17.50 -2.01
C VAL A 103 31.72 16.01 -1.82
N THR A 104 32.77 15.20 -1.64
CA THR A 104 32.66 13.74 -1.50
C THR A 104 33.30 13.28 -0.20
N VAL A 105 32.56 12.46 0.56
CA VAL A 105 33.04 11.83 1.80
C VAL A 105 33.46 10.40 1.51
N SER A 106 34.69 10.04 1.88
CA SER A 106 35.28 8.71 1.64
C SER A 106 35.19 7.76 2.85
N ALA A 107 34.20 7.98 3.73
CA ALA A 107 33.92 7.11 4.86
C ALA A 107 33.59 5.68 4.40
N LYS A 108 34.23 4.68 5.02
CA LYS A 108 34.16 3.28 4.59
C LYS A 108 32.95 2.52 5.15
N ASN A 109 32.40 2.95 6.28
CA ASN A 109 31.31 2.29 7.00
C ASN A 109 30.58 3.25 7.95
N GLU A 110 29.47 2.79 8.53
CA GLU A 110 28.62 3.56 9.46
C GLU A 110 29.33 3.95 10.78
N LYS A 111 30.31 3.15 11.23
CA LYS A 111 31.08 3.48 12.44
C LYS A 111 31.93 4.73 12.21
N ALA A 112 32.63 4.78 11.08
CA ALA A 112 33.38 5.94 10.62
C ALA A 112 32.52 7.02 9.94
N ARG A 113 31.21 7.11 10.27
CA ARG A 113 30.32 8.09 9.62
C ARG A 113 30.77 9.51 9.92
N VAL A 114 30.66 10.36 8.89
CA VAL A 114 30.91 11.79 8.99
C VAL A 114 29.62 12.51 8.63
N ASP A 115 29.07 13.27 9.56
CA ASP A 115 27.92 14.14 9.30
C ASP A 115 28.42 15.47 8.73
N LEU A 116 27.83 15.92 7.62
CA LEU A 116 28.15 17.18 6.97
C LEU A 116 27.09 18.24 7.32
N GLU A 117 27.56 19.44 7.63
CA GLU A 117 26.74 20.64 7.78
C GLU A 117 27.23 21.71 6.81
N LEU A 118 26.44 22.03 5.79
CA LEU A 118 26.77 23.01 4.77
C LEU A 118 25.92 24.26 4.97
N LYS A 119 26.56 25.42 4.95
CA LYS A 119 25.87 26.72 4.87
C LYS A 119 26.18 27.36 3.53
N VAL A 120 25.12 27.71 2.80
CA VAL A 120 25.19 28.19 1.42
C VAL A 120 24.36 29.47 1.26
N PRO A 121 24.69 30.34 0.28
CA PRO A 121 23.82 31.44 -0.11
C PRO A 121 22.48 30.93 -0.65
N GLU A 122 21.46 31.79 -0.60
CA GLU A 122 20.16 31.49 -1.19
C GLU A 122 20.21 31.35 -2.72
N ASN A 123 19.22 30.67 -3.28
CA ASN A 123 19.00 30.53 -4.73
C ASN A 123 20.08 29.71 -5.46
N LEU A 124 20.82 28.86 -4.75
CA LEU A 124 21.76 27.91 -5.36
C LEU A 124 21.08 26.62 -5.80
N ARG A 125 21.74 25.92 -6.72
CA ARG A 125 21.36 24.58 -7.18
C ARG A 125 22.15 23.54 -6.41
N ILE A 126 21.47 22.67 -5.69
CA ILE A 126 22.10 21.65 -4.84
C ILE A 126 21.67 20.26 -5.31
N LYS A 127 22.63 19.34 -5.38
CA LYS A 127 22.42 17.91 -5.54
C LYS A 127 23.08 17.17 -4.37
N ALA A 128 22.33 16.34 -3.67
CA ALA A 128 22.83 15.57 -2.54
C ALA A 128 22.51 14.09 -2.70
N GLU A 129 23.46 13.24 -2.33
CA GLU A 129 23.34 11.79 -2.45
C GLU A 129 23.85 11.09 -1.19
N THR A 130 23.04 10.18 -0.66
CA THR A 130 23.41 9.25 0.41
C THR A 130 22.89 7.84 0.11
N ARG A 131 23.36 6.79 0.80
CA ARG A 131 22.67 5.48 0.82
C ARG A 131 21.75 5.39 2.04
N GLU A 132 22.25 5.80 3.20
CA GLU A 132 21.57 5.75 4.49
C GLU A 132 21.70 7.07 5.27
N GLY A 133 20.94 7.26 6.35
CA GLY A 133 20.97 8.51 7.13
C GLY A 133 19.93 9.55 6.67
N GLU A 134 20.32 10.81 6.61
CA GLU A 134 19.40 11.94 6.36
C GLU A 134 20.00 12.96 5.39
N ILE A 135 19.18 13.47 4.47
CA ILE A 135 19.47 14.69 3.69
C ILE A 135 18.46 15.74 4.11
N LYS A 136 18.91 16.84 4.71
CA LYS A 136 18.08 17.96 5.14
C LYS A 136 18.40 19.21 4.33
N PHE A 137 17.39 19.77 3.67
CA PHE A 137 17.42 21.11 3.09
C PHE A 137 16.61 22.06 3.97
N SER A 138 17.14 23.24 4.24
CA SER A 138 16.41 24.31 4.93
C SER A 138 16.74 25.66 4.28
N GLY A 139 15.72 26.45 3.99
CA GLY A 139 15.84 27.79 3.38
C GLY A 139 15.51 27.84 1.89
N LYS A 140 15.93 28.92 1.22
CA LYS A 140 15.57 29.23 -0.18
C LYS A 140 16.63 28.72 -1.18
N PHE A 141 16.21 27.84 -2.09
CA PHE A 141 17.06 27.26 -3.13
C PHE A 141 16.49 27.50 -4.52
N ALA A 142 17.32 27.45 -5.56
CA ALA A 142 16.82 27.43 -6.95
C ALA A 142 16.39 26.01 -7.36
N SER A 143 17.15 25.01 -6.93
CA SER A 143 16.75 23.61 -7.09
C SER A 143 17.39 22.71 -6.03
N CYS A 144 16.64 21.74 -5.56
CA CYS A 144 17.13 20.68 -4.67
C CYS A 144 16.93 19.32 -5.34
N GLU A 145 18.02 18.63 -5.63
CA GLU A 145 17.99 17.23 -6.04
C GLU A 145 18.53 16.36 -4.90
N ALA A 146 17.79 15.34 -4.50
CA ALA A 146 18.22 14.42 -3.46
C ALA A 146 18.01 12.97 -3.87
N THR A 147 19.02 12.14 -3.66
CA THR A 147 18.95 10.70 -3.90
C THR A 147 19.35 9.94 -2.64
N THR A 148 18.51 9.00 -2.21
CA THR A 148 18.82 8.10 -1.09
C THR A 148 18.34 6.67 -1.31
N GLU A 149 19.00 5.67 -0.74
CA GLU A 149 18.49 4.29 -0.80
C GLU A 149 17.46 4.05 0.31
N THR A 150 17.84 4.25 1.56
CA THR A 150 17.00 4.01 2.76
C THR A 150 16.86 5.23 3.67
N GLY A 151 17.59 6.32 3.39
CA GLY A 151 17.63 7.50 4.23
C GLY A 151 16.38 8.38 4.17
N THR A 152 16.27 9.32 5.11
CA THR A 152 15.19 10.30 5.16
C THR A 152 15.59 11.57 4.41
N ILE A 153 14.71 12.09 3.56
CA ILE A 153 14.86 13.41 2.94
C ILE A 153 13.94 14.36 3.69
N VAL A 154 14.51 15.42 4.27
CA VAL A 154 13.78 16.49 4.95
C VAL A 154 13.95 17.75 4.12
N ALA A 155 12.85 18.38 3.74
CA ALA A 155 12.87 19.63 3.00
C ALA A 155 12.00 20.65 3.71
N ASP A 156 12.65 21.63 4.32
CA ASP A 156 12.06 22.79 4.98
C ASP A 156 12.26 24.01 4.05
N ILE A 157 11.44 24.07 3.00
CA ILE A 157 11.56 24.97 1.86
C ILE A 157 10.24 25.73 1.67
N PRO A 158 10.26 27.06 1.50
CA PRO A 158 9.04 27.83 1.25
C PRO A 158 8.23 27.25 0.08
N PRO A 159 6.91 27.01 0.23
CA PRO A 159 6.08 26.39 -0.80
C PRO A 159 5.66 27.34 -1.92
N GLU A 160 6.22 28.55 -1.97
CA GLU A 160 5.92 29.60 -2.93
C GLU A 160 6.55 29.28 -4.30
N ASN A 161 5.72 29.21 -5.35
CA ASN A 161 6.13 29.01 -6.75
C ASN A 161 7.13 27.85 -6.92
N LEU A 162 6.70 26.64 -6.61
CA LEU A 162 7.55 25.45 -6.55
C LEU A 162 6.99 24.30 -7.36
N GLU A 163 7.86 23.59 -8.09
CA GLU A 163 7.59 22.33 -8.77
C GLU A 163 8.26 21.19 -8.01
N TYR A 164 7.53 20.10 -7.75
CA TYR A 164 8.07 18.94 -7.05
C TYR A 164 7.87 17.64 -7.85
N SER A 165 8.84 16.74 -7.72
CA SER A 165 8.81 15.37 -8.24
C SER A 165 9.50 14.44 -7.25
N PHE A 166 8.70 13.60 -6.59
CA PHE A 166 9.14 12.65 -5.57
C PHE A 166 8.94 11.23 -6.08
N VAL A 167 10.00 10.42 -6.05
CA VAL A 167 10.01 9.09 -6.67
C VAL A 167 10.47 8.03 -5.68
N TRP A 168 9.67 6.99 -5.50
CA TRP A 168 10.05 5.77 -4.78
C TRP A 168 10.28 4.62 -5.78
N LEU A 169 11.45 3.97 -5.72
CA LEU A 169 11.80 2.90 -6.65
C LEU A 169 11.43 1.49 -6.19
N SER A 170 11.27 1.27 -4.89
CA SER A 170 11.17 -0.09 -4.33
C SER A 170 10.30 -0.20 -3.07
N SER A 171 9.56 0.85 -2.70
CA SER A 171 8.55 0.83 -1.65
C SER A 171 7.36 1.71 -2.04
N TYR A 172 6.20 1.46 -1.44
CA TYR A 172 5.10 2.43 -1.46
C TYR A 172 5.59 3.77 -0.86
N PRO A 173 5.07 4.93 -1.32
CA PRO A 173 5.51 6.22 -0.81
C PRO A 173 5.33 6.34 0.69
N ARG A 174 6.41 6.70 1.37
CA ARG A 174 6.41 7.05 2.80
C ARG A 174 6.75 8.51 2.91
N PHE A 175 5.75 9.33 3.12
CA PHE A 175 5.95 10.77 3.19
C PHE A 175 4.98 11.42 4.16
N MET A 176 5.34 12.61 4.62
CA MET A 176 4.43 13.50 5.31
C MET A 176 4.68 14.91 4.77
N SER A 177 3.61 15.68 4.59
CA SER A 177 3.66 17.06 4.10
C SER A 177 2.63 17.91 4.83
N ASP A 178 3.01 19.11 5.27
CA ASP A 178 2.11 20.12 5.83
C ASP A 178 1.26 20.81 4.74
N VAL A 179 1.77 20.81 3.50
CA VAL A 179 1.11 21.30 2.29
C VAL A 179 0.46 20.14 1.53
N PRO A 180 -0.74 20.31 0.96
CA PRO A 180 -1.37 19.26 0.16
C PRO A 180 -0.54 18.91 -1.08
N LEU A 181 -0.14 17.65 -1.20
CA LEU A 181 0.51 17.08 -2.38
C LEU A 181 -0.51 16.38 -3.29
N SER A 182 -0.13 16.14 -4.54
CA SER A 182 -0.92 15.37 -5.49
C SER A 182 -1.04 13.89 -5.11
N GLU A 183 -1.99 13.20 -5.73
CA GLU A 183 -2.20 11.77 -5.55
C GLU A 183 -1.00 10.94 -6.02
N ILE A 184 -0.85 9.76 -5.42
CA ILE A 184 0.23 8.83 -5.74
C ILE A 184 -0.04 8.17 -7.09
N GLU A 185 0.90 8.29 -8.02
CA GLU A 185 0.88 7.59 -9.30
C GLU A 185 1.77 6.35 -9.26
N GLU A 186 1.19 5.16 -9.45
CA GLU A 186 1.95 3.92 -9.64
C GLU A 186 2.36 3.76 -11.11
N LYS A 187 3.65 3.48 -11.35
CA LYS A 187 4.25 3.23 -12.66
C LYS A 187 4.79 1.80 -12.74
N ALA A 188 5.00 1.32 -13.97
CA ALA A 188 5.55 0.00 -14.24
C ALA A 188 6.84 -0.28 -13.44
N GLY A 189 6.95 -1.51 -12.92
CA GLY A 189 8.07 -1.95 -12.10
C GLY A 189 7.99 -1.57 -10.63
N GLY A 190 6.79 -1.26 -10.11
CA GLY A 190 6.57 -0.94 -8.69
C GLY A 190 7.17 0.40 -8.26
N ARG A 191 7.23 1.35 -9.21
CA ARG A 191 7.74 2.71 -8.98
C ARG A 191 6.58 3.63 -8.67
N PHE A 192 6.68 4.42 -7.61
CA PHE A 192 5.63 5.35 -7.21
C PHE A 192 6.12 6.79 -7.37
N VAL A 193 5.25 7.67 -7.85
CA VAL A 193 5.58 9.07 -8.14
C VAL A 193 4.53 9.99 -7.53
N ILE A 194 4.98 11.06 -6.90
CA ILE A 194 4.16 12.20 -6.46
C ILE A 194 4.76 13.45 -7.10
N SER A 195 3.98 14.17 -7.91
CA SER A 195 4.50 15.33 -8.65
C SER A 195 3.43 16.40 -8.86
N GLY A 196 3.84 17.67 -8.85
CA GLY A 196 2.90 18.78 -8.97
C GLY A 196 3.55 20.15 -8.85
N LYS A 197 2.71 21.17 -8.74
CA LYS A 197 3.13 22.57 -8.51
C LYS A 197 2.44 23.15 -7.28
N LEU A 198 3.14 24.01 -6.55
CA LEU A 198 2.66 24.75 -5.39
C LEU A 198 2.86 26.25 -5.61
N GLY A 199 1.97 27.07 -5.05
CA GLY A 199 2.07 28.53 -5.11
C GLY A 199 1.50 29.22 -6.35
N GLU A 200 0.73 28.54 -7.22
CA GLU A 200 -0.06 29.20 -8.27
C GLU A 200 -1.38 29.78 -7.71
N GLU A 201 -1.33 30.84 -6.91
CA GLU A 201 -2.47 31.75 -6.73
C GLU A 201 -2.19 33.11 -7.38
N ASN A 202 -2.40 33.16 -8.71
CA ASN A 202 -3.13 34.24 -9.40
C ASN A 202 -3.10 34.04 -10.92
N ASN A 203 -4.20 33.49 -11.47
CA ASN A 203 -4.87 33.91 -12.73
C ASN A 203 -5.80 32.88 -13.40
N LYS A 204 -6.20 31.77 -12.75
CA LYS A 204 -7.28 30.90 -13.30
C LYS A 204 -8.43 30.57 -12.35
N ALA A 205 -8.28 30.74 -11.02
CA ALA A 205 -9.38 30.57 -10.07
C ALA A 205 -10.38 31.74 -10.06
N GLY A 206 -9.96 32.97 -10.41
CA GLY A 206 -10.84 34.16 -10.48
C GLY A 206 -11.60 34.35 -11.81
N ARG A 207 -11.33 33.53 -12.84
CA ARG A 207 -11.96 33.69 -14.18
C ARG A 207 -12.98 32.61 -14.53
N LYS A 208 -13.03 31.49 -13.79
CA LYS A 208 -14.11 30.49 -13.90
C LYS A 208 -15.29 30.75 -12.95
N THR A 209 -15.05 31.40 -11.81
CA THR A 209 -16.11 31.81 -10.88
C THR A 209 -16.79 33.12 -11.30
N LYS A 210 -16.06 34.11 -11.84
CA LYS A 210 -16.71 35.33 -12.40
C LYS A 210 -17.49 35.10 -13.69
N LYS A 211 -17.07 34.18 -14.57
CA LYS A 211 -17.82 33.86 -15.81
C LYS A 211 -19.03 32.93 -15.58
N ALA A 212 -19.12 32.31 -14.41
CA ALA A 212 -20.28 31.54 -13.95
C ALA A 212 -21.23 32.37 -13.08
N SER A 213 -20.75 33.42 -12.39
CA SER A 213 -21.59 34.37 -11.64
C SER A 213 -22.20 35.46 -12.53
N GLU A 214 -21.51 35.93 -13.58
CA GLU A 214 -22.08 36.88 -14.56
C GLU A 214 -22.99 36.21 -15.61
N ARG A 215 -23.05 34.87 -15.68
CA ARG A 215 -24.04 34.14 -16.50
C ARG A 215 -25.24 33.60 -15.71
N LYS A 216 -25.25 33.78 -14.39
CA LYS A 216 -26.37 33.41 -13.51
C LYS A 216 -27.15 34.62 -12.97
N SER A 217 -26.64 35.85 -13.16
CA SER A 217 -27.37 37.09 -12.89
C SER A 217 -28.33 37.48 -14.02
N ASP A 218 -28.06 37.12 -15.28
CA ASP A 218 -28.94 37.43 -16.43
C ASP A 218 -30.03 36.37 -16.71
N LYS A 219 -30.23 35.41 -15.79
CA LYS A 219 -31.29 34.39 -15.90
C LYS A 219 -32.17 34.25 -14.65
N LYS A 220 -32.08 35.20 -13.71
CA LYS A 220 -32.94 35.29 -12.53
C LYS A 220 -33.73 36.60 -12.42
N GLU A 221 -33.87 37.32 -13.52
CA GLU A 221 -34.84 38.40 -13.74
C GLU A 221 -35.58 38.12 -15.06
N ALA A 222 -36.46 37.10 -15.06
CA ALA A 222 -37.58 36.95 -16.00
C ALA A 222 -38.33 35.62 -15.81
N VAL A 223 -38.67 35.22 -14.57
CA VAL A 223 -39.82 34.32 -14.31
C VAL A 223 -40.32 34.58 -12.89
N GLU A 224 -40.96 35.72 -12.70
CA GLU A 224 -41.98 35.90 -11.66
C GLU A 224 -43.03 36.85 -12.23
N LYS A 225 -43.87 36.30 -13.12
CA LYS A 225 -45.17 36.81 -13.51
C LYS A 225 -45.85 35.77 -14.39
N SER A 226 -47.17 35.66 -14.18
CA SER A 226 -48.18 34.86 -14.88
C SER A 226 -48.17 33.35 -14.69
N ASP A 227 -48.73 32.92 -13.55
CA ASP A 227 -49.75 31.87 -13.58
C ASP A 227 -51.11 32.57 -13.67
N GLU A 228 -51.78 32.47 -14.82
CA GLU A 228 -53.24 32.50 -14.94
C GLU A 228 -53.66 32.03 -16.35
N ASN A 229 -54.68 31.19 -16.39
CA ASN A 229 -55.44 30.67 -17.54
C ASN A 229 -54.90 29.46 -18.33
N GLY A 230 -55.44 28.27 -18.00
CA GLY A 230 -56.64 27.78 -18.69
C GLY A 230 -56.48 27.08 -20.06
N LEU A 231 -56.70 25.76 -20.03
CA LEU A 231 -57.46 24.91 -20.97
C LEU A 231 -57.02 24.67 -22.44
N GLU A 232 -57.15 23.38 -22.78
CA GLU A 232 -57.52 22.73 -24.06
C GLU A 232 -56.46 22.19 -25.05
N LYS A 233 -56.63 20.87 -25.29
CA LYS A 233 -56.61 20.10 -26.55
C LYS A 233 -55.29 19.70 -27.21
N GLY A 234 -55.15 18.38 -27.36
CA GLY A 234 -55.18 17.75 -28.70
C GLY A 234 -53.87 17.14 -29.24
N ILE A 235 -53.78 15.81 -29.21
CA ILE A 235 -53.53 14.89 -30.35
C ILE A 235 -52.56 15.41 -31.45
N ASN A 236 -51.41 14.78 -31.70
CA ASN A 236 -51.25 13.74 -32.75
C ASN A 236 -49.82 13.18 -32.94
N GLU A 237 -49.85 11.96 -33.46
CA GLU A 237 -48.91 11.00 -34.06
C GLU A 237 -47.69 11.45 -34.91
N SER A 238 -46.79 10.45 -35.04
CA SER A 238 -45.99 10.06 -36.24
C SER A 238 -44.70 10.84 -36.53
N SER A 239 -43.64 10.33 -37.17
CA SER A 239 -43.09 9.01 -37.50
C SER A 239 -41.81 9.27 -38.33
N GLU A 240 -41.06 8.20 -38.65
CA GLU A 240 -40.14 8.05 -39.80
C GLU A 240 -38.65 8.51 -39.69
N ALA A 241 -37.81 7.47 -39.53
CA ALA A 241 -36.85 6.96 -40.52
C ALA A 241 -35.86 7.91 -41.21
N ASN A 242 -34.56 7.58 -41.14
CA ASN A 242 -33.91 6.91 -42.27
C ASN A 242 -32.50 6.36 -41.96
N GLU A 243 -32.17 5.33 -42.74
CA GLU A 243 -31.08 4.38 -42.63
C GLU A 243 -29.98 4.62 -43.68
N SER A 244 -28.89 3.85 -43.57
CA SER A 244 -27.90 3.50 -44.61
C SER A 244 -26.73 4.48 -44.82
N SER A 245 -25.51 4.07 -45.21
CA SER A 245 -25.05 2.81 -45.79
C SER A 245 -23.50 2.70 -45.77
N LEU A 246 -23.04 1.44 -45.93
CA LEU A 246 -21.68 0.90 -46.00
C LEU A 246 -20.82 1.29 -47.23
N LYS A 247 -19.50 1.06 -47.09
CA LYS A 247 -18.56 0.34 -48.01
C LYS A 247 -17.16 0.36 -47.37
N GLY A 248 -16.26 -0.63 -47.40
CA GLY A 248 -16.13 -1.90 -48.12
C GLY A 248 -14.62 -2.23 -48.30
N ASN A 249 -14.22 -3.47 -47.96
CA ASN A 249 -12.89 -4.12 -47.94
C ASN A 249 -11.95 -3.92 -49.16
N LYS A 250 -10.62 -4.13 -48.95
CA LYS A 250 -9.88 -5.31 -49.49
C LYS A 250 -8.42 -5.46 -49.01
N GLU A 251 -8.03 -6.73 -48.93
CA GLU A 251 -6.78 -7.38 -48.51
C GLU A 251 -5.59 -7.21 -49.48
N ALA A 252 -4.36 -7.45 -49.01
CA ALA A 252 -3.47 -8.51 -49.53
C ALA A 252 -2.15 -8.61 -48.74
N SER A 253 -1.85 -9.83 -48.31
CA SER A 253 -0.59 -10.33 -47.76
C SER A 253 0.41 -10.72 -48.86
N LEU A 254 1.72 -10.69 -48.57
CA LEU A 254 2.74 -11.64 -49.08
C LEU A 254 4.03 -11.53 -48.24
N GLY A 255 4.61 -12.70 -47.89
CA GLY A 255 5.93 -12.89 -47.23
C GLY A 255 7.09 -12.44 -48.12
N ASP A 256 8.37 -12.62 -47.81
CA ASP A 256 9.16 -13.51 -46.96
C ASP A 256 10.55 -12.83 -46.83
N GLY A 257 11.43 -13.26 -45.92
CA GLY A 257 12.88 -13.04 -46.12
C GLY A 257 13.73 -12.65 -44.93
N ASN A 258 14.13 -13.70 -44.21
CA ASN A 258 15.29 -13.90 -43.34
C ASN A 258 16.54 -12.97 -43.46
N SER A 259 17.23 -12.87 -42.31
CA SER A 259 18.70 -12.93 -42.09
C SER A 259 19.46 -11.66 -41.68
N GLY A 260 20.28 -11.83 -40.63
CA GLY A 260 21.71 -11.47 -40.71
C GLY A 260 22.16 -10.23 -39.94
N SER A 261 22.69 -10.44 -38.75
CA SER A 261 23.52 -9.49 -38.01
C SER A 261 24.83 -9.13 -38.76
N SER A 262 25.31 -7.88 -38.69
CA SER A 262 26.66 -7.56 -38.20
C SER A 262 27.03 -6.06 -38.28
N LYS A 263 27.62 -5.59 -37.17
CA LYS A 263 28.73 -4.62 -36.98
C LYS A 263 28.73 -3.22 -37.64
N ALA A 264 28.69 -2.23 -36.73
CA ALA A 264 29.65 -1.13 -36.50
C ALA A 264 30.16 -0.26 -37.67
N SER A 265 29.92 1.05 -37.59
CA SER A 265 30.92 2.12 -37.34
C SER A 265 30.36 3.51 -37.66
N GLU A 266 30.76 4.51 -36.87
CA GLU A 266 30.91 5.96 -37.21
C GLU A 266 29.64 6.68 -37.74
N GLY A 267 29.08 7.67 -37.05
CA GLY A 267 29.68 8.98 -36.80
C GLY A 267 29.04 9.98 -37.77
N GLU A 268 28.25 10.94 -37.26
CA GLU A 268 28.13 12.33 -37.75
C GLU A 268 26.80 13.01 -37.31
N ASN A 269 27.00 14.09 -36.57
CA ASN A 269 26.36 15.41 -36.64
C ASN A 269 24.84 15.60 -36.38
N LEU A 270 24.59 16.22 -35.21
CA LEU A 270 23.47 17.13 -34.94
C LEU A 270 23.49 18.34 -35.90
N PRO A 271 22.33 18.86 -36.33
CA PRO A 271 22.24 20.21 -36.84
C PRO A 271 22.00 21.19 -35.68
N GLU A 272 22.97 22.06 -35.45
CA GLU A 272 22.75 23.38 -34.84
C GLU A 272 21.86 24.20 -35.78
N ASP A 273 20.81 24.83 -35.25
CA ASP A 273 20.20 25.97 -35.94
C ASP A 273 20.28 27.24 -35.10
N LYS A 274 20.79 28.26 -35.79
CA LYS A 274 21.23 29.54 -35.27
C LYS A 274 20.06 30.50 -35.36
N ASN A 275 19.64 31.08 -34.23
CA ASN A 275 19.25 32.49 -34.28
C ASN A 275 19.40 33.19 -32.93
N SER A 276 20.58 33.80 -32.75
CA SER A 276 20.83 34.80 -31.73
C SER A 276 21.28 36.09 -32.42
N LYS A 277 20.51 37.17 -32.25
CA LYS A 277 20.95 38.58 -32.15
C LYS A 277 19.69 39.41 -31.79
N ALA A 278 19.51 39.80 -30.52
CA ALA A 278 20.05 41.02 -29.89
C ALA A 278 19.28 42.29 -30.32
N ILE A 279 18.81 43.23 -29.49
CA ILE A 279 18.86 43.57 -28.05
C ILE A 279 17.74 44.62 -27.87
N LYS A 280 17.03 44.64 -26.73
CA LYS A 280 16.71 45.90 -26.04
C LYS A 280 16.41 45.67 -24.55
N LYS A 281 17.23 46.31 -23.72
CA LYS A 281 17.07 46.47 -22.28
C LYS A 281 15.66 46.96 -21.95
N ASN A 282 14.96 46.25 -21.09
CA ASN A 282 14.01 46.86 -20.18
C ASN A 282 14.24 46.30 -18.77
N LYS A 283 14.84 47.15 -17.92
CA LYS A 283 14.82 47.01 -16.47
C LYS A 283 13.38 47.29 -16.01
N LYS A 284 12.67 46.26 -15.54
CA LYS A 284 11.65 46.24 -14.46
C LYS A 284 10.74 45.04 -14.66
N GLY A 285 10.73 44.14 -13.68
CA GLY A 285 9.85 42.97 -13.59
C GLY A 285 10.59 41.79 -12.99
N GLY A 286 10.56 41.66 -11.66
CA GLY A 286 11.02 40.45 -11.00
C GLY A 286 10.07 39.31 -11.36
N PHE A 287 10.53 38.39 -12.22
CA PHE A 287 9.93 37.07 -12.31
C PHE A 287 10.38 36.31 -11.06
N GLU A 288 9.45 35.98 -10.17
CA GLU A 288 9.71 34.96 -9.15
C GLU A 288 10.17 33.69 -9.87
N ARG A 289 11.40 33.25 -9.60
CA ARG A 289 11.96 32.03 -10.18
C ARG A 289 11.29 30.83 -9.53
N THR A 290 10.72 29.95 -10.34
CA THR A 290 10.14 28.70 -9.86
C THR A 290 11.23 27.80 -9.27
N VAL A 291 11.01 27.32 -8.05
CA VAL A 291 11.92 26.40 -7.35
C VAL A 291 11.63 24.96 -7.77
N SER A 292 12.65 24.14 -8.03
CA SER A 292 12.45 22.73 -8.41
C SER A 292 12.96 21.76 -7.35
N LEU A 293 12.10 20.85 -6.87
CA LEU A 293 12.45 19.74 -5.98
C LEU A 293 12.39 18.41 -6.71
N ASN A 294 13.50 17.70 -6.76
CA ASN A 294 13.59 16.38 -7.39
C ASN A 294 14.16 15.38 -6.38
N PHE A 295 13.28 14.66 -5.69
CA PHE A 295 13.67 13.72 -4.65
C PHE A 295 13.42 12.30 -5.11
N LYS A 296 14.44 11.47 -4.94
CA LYS A 296 14.42 10.08 -5.34
C LYS A 296 14.87 9.22 -4.20
N THR A 297 14.08 8.21 -3.89
CA THR A 297 14.50 7.21 -2.93
C THR A 297 14.15 5.79 -3.34
N SER A 298 14.93 4.80 -2.92
CA SER A 298 14.51 3.41 -3.08
C SER A 298 13.40 3.09 -2.09
N ARG A 299 13.64 3.39 -0.81
CA ARG A 299 12.75 3.03 0.31
C ARG A 299 12.69 4.10 1.41
N GLY A 300 13.35 5.23 1.26
CA GLY A 300 13.41 6.29 2.27
C GLY A 300 12.08 6.98 2.56
N ILE A 301 12.12 7.88 3.54
CA ILE A 301 10.99 8.74 3.93
C ILE A 301 11.22 10.14 3.34
N ILE A 302 10.17 10.80 2.86
CA ILE A 302 10.23 12.22 2.47
C ILE A 302 9.37 13.05 3.43
N LEU A 303 9.97 14.01 4.10
CA LEU A 303 9.30 14.96 4.98
C LEU A 303 9.36 16.34 4.34
N PHE A 304 8.21 16.91 4.01
CA PHE A 304 8.12 18.25 3.43
C PHE A 304 7.49 19.21 4.43
N ASN A 305 8.24 20.23 4.82
CA ASN A 305 7.86 21.31 5.75
C ASN A 305 7.23 20.83 7.06
N ILE A 306 7.67 19.67 7.54
CA ILE A 306 7.23 19.07 8.79
C ILE A 306 8.42 18.89 9.71
N GLN A 307 8.20 19.14 11.01
CA GLN A 307 9.22 18.90 12.00
C GLN A 307 9.40 17.40 12.25
N PRO A 308 10.64 16.88 12.35
CA PRO A 308 10.88 15.46 12.63
C PRO A 308 10.21 14.92 13.91
N SER A 309 9.88 15.79 14.88
CA SER A 309 9.15 15.43 16.11
C SER A 309 7.66 15.17 15.90
N GLU A 310 7.07 15.68 14.82
CA GLU A 310 5.65 15.49 14.48
C GLU A 310 5.43 14.21 13.67
N VAL A 311 6.51 13.61 13.16
CA VAL A 311 6.48 12.39 12.33
C VAL A 311 6.10 11.19 13.20
N PRO A 312 4.96 10.54 12.93
CA PRO A 312 4.58 9.36 13.68
C PRO A 312 5.60 8.22 13.44
N SER A 313 5.75 7.37 14.45
CA SER A 313 6.77 6.30 14.48
C SER A 313 6.56 5.21 13.42
N ASP A 314 5.41 5.20 12.78
CA ASP A 314 4.94 4.29 11.74
C ASP A 314 5.54 4.53 10.34
N LEU A 315 6.09 5.73 10.07
CA LEU A 315 6.81 5.99 8.80
C LEU A 315 8.13 5.21 8.69
N LYS A 316 8.70 4.72 9.80
CA LYS A 316 9.96 3.93 9.82
C LYS A 316 9.73 2.48 9.40
N GLU A 317 10.79 1.80 8.93
CA GLU A 317 10.69 0.33 8.74
C GLU A 317 10.27 -0.33 10.05
N LYS A 318 9.17 -1.08 10.00
CA LYS A 318 8.60 -1.76 11.16
C LYS A 318 9.22 -3.15 11.34
N PRO A 319 9.44 -3.60 12.58
CA PRO A 319 9.87 -4.97 12.84
C PRO A 319 8.81 -5.95 12.35
N LEU A 320 9.24 -7.12 11.86
CA LEU A 320 8.32 -8.15 11.38
C LEU A 320 7.44 -8.66 12.52
N THR A 321 6.13 -8.67 12.27
CA THR A 321 5.11 -9.33 13.09
C THR A 321 5.24 -10.85 13.00
N GLU A 322 4.62 -11.59 13.92
CA GLU A 322 4.51 -13.05 13.84
C GLU A 322 3.75 -13.49 12.60
N ALA A 323 2.72 -12.73 12.19
CA ALA A 323 2.05 -12.92 10.90
C ALA A 323 3.05 -12.84 9.72
N ALA A 324 3.82 -11.75 9.64
CA ALA A 324 4.78 -11.55 8.56
C ALA A 324 5.88 -12.64 8.57
N LYS A 325 6.38 -13.02 9.74
CA LYS A 325 7.35 -14.14 9.87
C LYS A 325 6.77 -15.46 9.38
N ALA A 326 5.52 -15.77 9.74
CA ALA A 326 4.84 -16.99 9.27
C ALA A 326 4.64 -17.01 7.76
N ILE A 327 4.29 -15.86 7.17
CA ILE A 327 4.19 -15.71 5.71
C ILE A 327 5.56 -15.93 5.05
N ILE A 328 6.64 -15.38 5.61
CA ILE A 328 7.99 -15.64 5.08
C ILE A 328 8.37 -17.12 5.20
N ARG A 329 8.00 -17.78 6.31
CA ARG A 329 8.20 -19.23 6.50
C ARG A 329 7.37 -20.08 5.56
N SER A 330 6.22 -19.60 5.08
CA SER A 330 5.34 -20.37 4.20
C SER A 330 5.95 -20.60 2.82
N GLY A 331 6.79 -19.67 2.38
CA GLY A 331 7.46 -19.74 1.10
C GLY A 331 6.69 -19.12 -0.07
N ASP A 332 5.49 -18.60 0.18
CA ASP A 332 4.64 -17.91 -0.81
C ASP A 332 5.39 -16.71 -1.41
N SER A 333 5.72 -16.79 -2.71
CA SER A 333 6.60 -15.84 -3.37
C SER A 333 5.99 -14.45 -3.51
N LEU A 334 4.67 -14.36 -3.73
CA LEU A 334 3.97 -13.08 -3.90
C LEU A 334 3.89 -12.34 -2.56
N LEU A 335 3.45 -13.04 -1.51
CA LEU A 335 3.32 -12.44 -0.19
C LEU A 335 4.70 -12.09 0.40
N MET A 336 5.71 -12.93 0.17
CA MET A 336 7.08 -12.64 0.61
C MET A 336 7.67 -11.41 -0.08
N GLU A 337 7.48 -11.26 -1.39
CA GLU A 337 8.00 -10.09 -2.10
C GLU A 337 7.30 -8.80 -1.65
N ALA A 338 6.00 -8.86 -1.33
CA ALA A 338 5.29 -7.74 -0.73
C ALA A 338 5.90 -7.33 0.61
N ILE A 339 6.14 -8.28 1.53
CA ILE A 339 6.79 -7.99 2.83
C ILE A 339 8.22 -7.46 2.62
N ARG A 340 8.98 -8.04 1.69
CA ARG A 340 10.35 -7.60 1.37
C ARG A 340 10.42 -6.16 0.87
N ARG A 341 9.41 -5.71 0.12
CA ARG A 341 9.33 -4.30 -0.34
C ARG A 341 9.08 -3.34 0.81
N VAL A 342 8.23 -3.72 1.77
CA VAL A 342 7.86 -2.88 2.91
C VAL A 342 8.95 -2.83 4.00
N SER A 343 9.65 -3.93 4.25
CA SER A 343 10.68 -4.00 5.30
C SER A 343 11.85 -4.92 4.91
N PRO A 344 12.69 -4.49 3.94
CA PRO A 344 13.76 -5.31 3.38
C PRO A 344 14.83 -5.72 4.39
N ARG A 345 15.18 -4.86 5.35
CA ARG A 345 16.23 -5.14 6.33
C ARG A 345 15.80 -6.27 7.24
N TYR A 346 14.64 -6.11 7.88
CA TYR A 346 14.07 -7.13 8.76
C TYR A 346 13.75 -8.42 7.99
N PHE A 347 13.27 -8.32 6.75
CA PHE A 347 13.09 -9.49 5.88
C PHE A 347 14.42 -10.20 5.63
N GLY A 348 15.47 -9.48 5.24
CA GLY A 348 16.78 -10.06 4.92
C GLY A 348 17.44 -10.73 6.12
N ASP A 349 17.33 -10.11 7.30
CA ASP A 349 17.86 -10.69 8.54
C ASP A 349 17.09 -11.93 8.97
N TYR A 350 15.75 -11.90 8.88
CA TYR A 350 14.94 -13.08 9.17
C TYR A 350 15.16 -14.22 8.16
N ALA A 351 15.22 -13.91 6.86
CA ALA A 351 15.43 -14.91 5.82
C ALA A 351 16.75 -15.68 5.97
N LYS A 352 17.81 -15.04 6.48
CA LYS A 352 19.09 -15.72 6.80
C LYS A 352 18.96 -16.75 7.93
N THR A 353 17.96 -16.62 8.80
CA THR A 353 17.72 -17.57 9.90
C THR A 353 16.94 -18.80 9.46
N LEU A 354 16.32 -18.76 8.27
CA LEU A 354 15.47 -19.85 7.79
C LEU A 354 16.32 -20.98 7.19
N PRO A 355 15.91 -22.25 7.39
CA PRO A 355 16.58 -23.37 6.75
C PRO A 355 16.45 -23.28 5.22
N PRO A 356 17.41 -23.84 4.46
CA PRO A 356 17.29 -23.92 3.00
C PRO A 356 15.99 -24.64 2.62
N ARG A 357 15.25 -24.08 1.66
CA ARG A 357 13.98 -24.65 1.21
C ARG A 357 14.22 -26.07 0.72
N LYS A 358 13.53 -27.05 1.31
CA LYS A 358 13.44 -28.38 0.71
C LYS A 358 12.58 -28.24 -0.55
N ASN A 359 13.12 -28.69 -1.69
CA ASN A 359 12.34 -28.77 -2.92
C ASN A 359 11.04 -29.53 -2.66
N GLU A 360 9.95 -29.01 -3.21
CA GLU A 360 8.64 -29.66 -3.12
C GLU A 360 8.71 -31.08 -3.68
N PRO A 361 7.89 -32.02 -3.15
CA PRO A 361 7.80 -33.34 -3.72
C PRO A 361 7.45 -33.24 -5.21
N VAL A 362 8.37 -33.72 -6.06
CA VAL A 362 8.12 -33.84 -7.48
C VAL A 362 6.92 -34.76 -7.67
N LEU A 363 5.97 -34.37 -8.51
CA LEU A 363 4.84 -35.20 -8.91
C LEU A 363 5.38 -36.56 -9.40
N LYS A 364 5.26 -37.59 -8.56
CA LYS A 364 5.45 -38.96 -9.02
C LYS A 364 4.22 -39.30 -9.84
N ARG A 365 4.44 -39.57 -11.13
CA ARG A 365 3.43 -40.14 -12.02
C ARG A 365 2.85 -41.37 -11.33
N LYS A 366 1.56 -41.32 -10.98
CA LYS A 366 0.82 -42.47 -10.47
C LYS A 366 0.80 -43.49 -11.60
N GLU A 367 1.40 -44.66 -11.38
CA GLU A 367 1.28 -45.78 -12.32
C GLU A 367 -0.21 -46.14 -12.43
N SER A 368 -0.77 -45.94 -13.62
CA SER A 368 -2.18 -46.20 -13.87
C SER A 368 -2.40 -47.70 -13.97
N ILE A 369 -3.25 -48.22 -13.09
CA ILE A 369 -3.82 -49.57 -13.21
C ILE A 369 -4.74 -49.56 -14.44
N GLU A 370 -4.46 -50.43 -15.40
CA GLU A 370 -5.36 -50.71 -16.52
C GLU A 370 -6.69 -51.21 -15.97
N THR A 371 -7.74 -50.42 -16.13
CA THR A 371 -9.12 -50.86 -15.87
C THR A 371 -9.81 -50.98 -17.21
N GLY A 372 -10.23 -52.19 -17.55
CA GLY A 372 -10.94 -52.51 -18.79
C GLY A 372 -12.26 -51.76 -18.94
N ASN A 373 -12.91 -51.96 -20.09
CA ASN A 373 -14.16 -51.34 -20.57
C ASN A 373 -15.38 -51.43 -19.62
N ASN A 374 -15.28 -50.87 -18.41
CA ASN A 374 -16.38 -50.73 -17.47
C ASN A 374 -16.68 -49.23 -17.30
N LEU A 375 -17.96 -48.91 -17.18
CA LEU A 375 -18.41 -47.59 -16.77
C LEU A 375 -17.80 -47.28 -15.40
N GLU A 376 -17.06 -46.17 -15.30
CA GLU A 376 -16.44 -45.73 -14.06
C GLU A 376 -17.43 -44.87 -13.28
N LEU A 377 -17.65 -45.20 -12.02
CA LEU A 377 -18.45 -44.35 -11.14
C LEU A 377 -17.62 -43.15 -10.72
N ARG A 378 -18.00 -41.95 -11.16
CA ARG A 378 -17.34 -40.70 -10.76
C ARG A 378 -18.21 -39.89 -9.82
N THR A 379 -17.54 -39.07 -9.00
CA THR A 379 -18.18 -38.18 -8.05
C THR A 379 -17.78 -36.75 -8.36
N ALA A 380 -18.77 -35.87 -8.49
CA ALA A 380 -18.57 -34.43 -8.58
C ALA A 380 -19.14 -33.76 -7.34
N VAL A 381 -18.41 -32.81 -6.78
CA VAL A 381 -18.91 -31.92 -5.74
C VAL A 381 -19.26 -30.60 -6.41
N VAL A 382 -20.52 -30.21 -6.34
CA VAL A 382 -21.02 -28.97 -6.96
C VAL A 382 -21.73 -28.12 -5.94
N ARG A 383 -21.77 -26.81 -6.17
CA ARG A 383 -22.62 -25.88 -5.44
C ARG A 383 -23.64 -25.30 -6.39
N VAL A 384 -24.86 -25.10 -5.90
CA VAL A 384 -25.94 -24.48 -6.68
C VAL A 384 -26.29 -23.14 -6.06
N LEU A 385 -26.21 -22.09 -6.87
CA LEU A 385 -26.44 -20.70 -6.48
C LEU A 385 -27.61 -20.10 -7.27
N ASP A 386 -28.33 -19.16 -6.67
CA ASP A 386 -29.31 -18.31 -7.37
C ASP A 386 -28.66 -17.05 -7.96
N ALA A 387 -29.47 -16.19 -8.57
CA ALA A 387 -29.01 -14.92 -9.15
C ALA A 387 -28.47 -13.91 -8.11
N GLN A 388 -28.67 -14.16 -6.81
CA GLN A 388 -28.15 -13.36 -5.71
C GLN A 388 -26.89 -13.99 -5.09
N ASN A 389 -26.31 -15.03 -5.70
CA ASN A 389 -25.20 -15.84 -5.17
C ASN A 389 -25.52 -16.53 -3.83
N LEU A 390 -26.80 -16.69 -3.49
CA LEU A 390 -27.24 -17.47 -2.34
C LEU A 390 -27.42 -18.92 -2.74
N ALA A 391 -27.14 -19.83 -1.80
CA ALA A 391 -27.13 -21.23 -2.14
C ALA A 391 -28.48 -21.92 -1.98
N VAL A 392 -28.83 -22.77 -2.96
CA VAL A 392 -30.14 -23.39 -3.05
C VAL A 392 -30.12 -24.81 -2.48
N LYS A 393 -31.03 -25.09 -1.54
CA LYS A 393 -31.19 -26.39 -0.87
C LYS A 393 -32.34 -27.21 -1.47
N GLY A 394 -32.32 -28.51 -1.17
CA GLY A 394 -33.45 -29.41 -1.46
C GLY A 394 -33.51 -29.94 -2.90
N LEU A 395 -32.44 -29.77 -3.68
CA LEU A 395 -32.36 -30.31 -5.04
C LEU A 395 -32.10 -31.82 -5.03
N GLY A 396 -32.84 -32.54 -5.86
CA GLY A 396 -32.75 -33.99 -6.04
C GLY A 396 -32.05 -34.38 -7.34
N LYS A 397 -31.98 -35.69 -7.59
CA LYS A 397 -31.36 -36.26 -8.81
C LYS A 397 -31.93 -35.67 -10.11
N ASP A 398 -33.24 -35.44 -10.16
CA ASP A 398 -33.92 -35.00 -11.37
C ASP A 398 -33.66 -33.54 -11.74
N ASP A 399 -33.10 -32.76 -10.82
CA ASP A 399 -32.78 -31.35 -11.04
C ASP A 399 -31.46 -31.16 -11.79
N PHE A 400 -30.62 -32.19 -11.92
CA PHE A 400 -29.28 -32.09 -12.51
C PHE A 400 -29.17 -32.76 -13.87
N ILE A 401 -28.34 -32.17 -14.73
CA ILE A 401 -27.90 -32.72 -16.00
C ILE A 401 -26.37 -32.68 -16.02
N VAL A 402 -25.73 -33.84 -16.21
CA VAL A 402 -24.29 -33.97 -16.36
C VAL A 402 -23.97 -34.26 -17.83
N PHE A 403 -23.04 -33.50 -18.39
CA PHE A 403 -22.47 -33.73 -19.71
C PHE A 403 -20.99 -34.09 -19.59
N GLU A 404 -20.55 -35.08 -20.34
CA GLU A 404 -19.15 -35.48 -20.47
C GLU A 404 -18.78 -35.46 -21.96
N ASN A 405 -17.85 -34.59 -22.35
CA ASN A 405 -17.45 -34.39 -23.75
C ASN A 405 -18.64 -34.08 -24.69
N GLY A 406 -19.69 -33.46 -24.17
CA GLY A 406 -20.91 -33.12 -24.90
C GLY A 406 -22.00 -34.21 -24.88
N GLU A 407 -21.71 -35.42 -24.40
CA GLU A 407 -22.71 -36.47 -24.22
C GLU A 407 -23.33 -36.38 -22.82
N GLN A 408 -24.66 -36.50 -22.72
CA GLN A 408 -25.32 -36.55 -21.42
C GLN A 408 -24.99 -37.87 -20.69
N ARG A 409 -24.67 -37.78 -19.41
CA ARG A 409 -24.41 -38.92 -18.51
C ARG A 409 -25.56 -39.11 -17.54
N GLU A 410 -25.78 -40.37 -17.18
CA GLU A 410 -26.77 -40.72 -16.17
C GLU A 410 -26.28 -40.30 -14.78
N VAL A 411 -27.08 -39.47 -14.11
CA VAL A 411 -26.91 -39.15 -12.70
C VAL A 411 -27.48 -40.29 -11.87
N ILE A 412 -26.67 -40.90 -11.02
CA ILE A 412 -27.07 -42.06 -10.19
C ILE A 412 -27.70 -41.58 -8.90
N SER A 413 -27.04 -40.63 -8.23
CA SER A 413 -27.48 -40.08 -6.95
C SER A 413 -27.00 -38.66 -6.78
N VAL A 414 -27.78 -37.87 -6.06
CA VAL A 414 -27.43 -36.53 -5.61
C VAL A 414 -27.66 -36.50 -4.11
N GLU A 415 -26.61 -36.25 -3.36
CA GLU A 415 -26.64 -36.17 -1.90
C GLU A 415 -26.18 -34.79 -1.46
N GLN A 416 -26.81 -34.22 -0.43
CA GLN A 416 -26.30 -33.00 0.17
C GLN A 416 -25.02 -33.29 0.96
N ALA A 417 -23.99 -32.45 0.79
CA ALA A 417 -22.71 -32.59 1.46
C ALA A 417 -22.87 -32.29 2.96
N THR A 418 -23.11 -33.35 3.75
CA THR A 418 -23.19 -33.29 5.21
C THR A 418 -21.82 -33.41 5.89
N ALA A 419 -20.74 -33.49 5.12
CA ALA A 419 -19.38 -33.58 5.62
C ALA A 419 -19.03 -32.38 6.54
N PRO A 420 -18.40 -32.61 7.69
CA PRO A 420 -17.95 -31.54 8.58
C PRO A 420 -17.06 -30.53 7.88
N MET A 421 -17.14 -29.27 8.32
CA MET A 421 -16.28 -28.18 7.82
C MET A 421 -15.24 -27.75 8.85
N ASN A 422 -14.12 -27.24 8.33
CA ASN A 422 -13.08 -26.60 9.14
C ASN A 422 -13.21 -25.09 8.93
N ILE A 423 -13.50 -24.36 10.00
CA ILE A 423 -13.86 -22.95 9.91
C ILE A 423 -12.90 -22.14 10.77
N VAL A 424 -12.34 -21.08 10.21
CA VAL A 424 -11.59 -20.08 10.98
C VAL A 424 -12.51 -18.90 11.22
N LEU A 425 -12.75 -18.58 12.50
CA LEU A 425 -13.34 -17.31 12.90
C LEU A 425 -12.19 -16.32 13.11
N LEU A 426 -12.04 -15.38 12.17
CA LEU A 426 -11.04 -14.32 12.20
C LEU A 426 -11.69 -13.06 12.79
N VAL A 427 -11.25 -12.67 13.98
CA VAL A 427 -11.87 -11.60 14.78
C VAL A 427 -10.93 -10.41 14.88
N ASP A 428 -11.40 -9.25 14.44
CA ASP A 428 -10.73 -7.98 14.64
C ASP A 428 -10.78 -7.57 16.11
N THR A 429 -9.62 -7.21 16.64
CA THR A 429 -9.42 -6.75 18.01
C THR A 429 -8.64 -5.43 18.04
N SER A 430 -8.65 -4.68 16.95
CA SER A 430 -8.00 -3.38 16.87
C SER A 430 -8.68 -2.32 17.74
N GLY A 431 -8.02 -1.16 17.89
CA GLY A 431 -8.55 -0.04 18.68
C GLY A 431 -9.86 0.55 18.12
N SER A 432 -10.17 0.35 16.83
CA SER A 432 -11.43 0.85 16.26
C SER A 432 -12.66 0.11 16.82
N VAL A 433 -12.48 -1.10 17.33
CA VAL A 433 -13.55 -1.94 17.88
C VAL A 433 -13.55 -2.03 19.42
N GLU A 434 -12.65 -1.32 20.11
CA GLU A 434 -12.46 -1.40 21.57
C GLU A 434 -13.75 -1.14 22.35
N ASN A 435 -14.50 -0.10 21.98
CA ASN A 435 -15.79 0.25 22.59
C ASN A 435 -16.90 -0.81 22.40
N TYR A 436 -16.65 -1.86 21.60
CA TYR A 436 -17.61 -2.90 21.21
C TYR A 436 -17.06 -4.31 21.42
N ALA A 437 -15.99 -4.46 22.21
CA ALA A 437 -15.40 -5.76 22.51
C ALA A 437 -16.45 -6.77 23.02
N ASP A 438 -17.38 -6.34 23.88
CA ASP A 438 -18.46 -7.21 24.39
C ASP A 438 -19.45 -7.64 23.31
N PHE A 439 -19.72 -6.75 22.34
CA PHE A 439 -20.54 -7.10 21.19
C PHE A 439 -19.84 -8.14 20.32
N LEU A 440 -18.55 -7.95 20.02
CA LEU A 440 -17.75 -8.92 19.26
C LEU A 440 -17.68 -10.27 19.97
N ARG A 441 -17.48 -10.29 21.29
CA ARG A 441 -17.52 -11.52 22.10
C ARG A 441 -18.86 -12.23 21.99
N ARG A 442 -19.98 -11.49 22.08
CA ARG A 442 -21.33 -12.07 21.91
C ARG A 442 -21.56 -12.59 20.49
N ALA A 443 -21.14 -11.85 19.47
CA ALA A 443 -21.27 -12.27 18.07
C ALA A 443 -20.45 -13.55 17.80
N ALA A 444 -19.22 -13.61 18.28
CA ALA A 444 -18.37 -14.80 18.19
C ALA A 444 -19.00 -16.01 18.89
N ARG A 445 -19.56 -15.85 20.09
CA ARG A 445 -20.29 -16.95 20.79
C ARG A 445 -21.55 -17.38 20.03
N ALA A 446 -22.31 -16.43 19.50
CA ALA A 446 -23.48 -16.73 18.68
C ALA A 446 -23.09 -17.57 17.45
N PHE A 447 -22.02 -17.18 16.75
CA PHE A 447 -21.48 -17.95 15.63
C PHE A 447 -21.11 -19.39 16.02
N ILE A 448 -20.35 -19.55 17.11
CA ILE A 448 -19.93 -20.87 17.62
C ILE A 448 -21.14 -21.77 17.91
N ASN A 449 -22.22 -21.19 18.44
CA ASN A 449 -23.46 -21.90 18.79
C ASN A 449 -24.35 -22.21 17.58
N THR A 450 -24.31 -21.40 16.52
CA THR A 450 -25.09 -21.60 15.29
C THR A 450 -24.50 -22.72 14.42
N MET A 451 -23.20 -22.99 14.52
CA MET A 451 -22.50 -24.04 13.76
C MET A 451 -22.81 -25.46 14.26
N ASP A 452 -22.80 -26.46 13.37
CA ASP A 452 -23.04 -27.86 13.74
C ASP A 452 -21.94 -28.38 14.68
N LYS A 453 -22.30 -29.21 15.66
CA LYS A 453 -21.37 -29.77 16.66
C LYS A 453 -20.22 -30.57 16.06
N LYS A 454 -20.38 -31.10 14.84
CA LYS A 454 -19.35 -31.85 14.11
C LYS A 454 -18.33 -30.94 13.44
N ASP A 455 -18.65 -29.66 13.23
CA ASP A 455 -17.75 -28.71 12.59
C ASP A 455 -16.58 -28.36 13.52
N SER A 456 -15.40 -28.17 12.94
CA SER A 456 -14.20 -27.82 13.68
C SER A 456 -13.91 -26.35 13.49
N ILE A 457 -13.80 -25.60 14.58
CA ILE A 457 -13.60 -24.14 14.56
C ILE A 457 -12.23 -23.81 15.15
N SER A 458 -11.52 -22.88 14.51
CA SER A 458 -10.36 -22.20 15.08
C SER A 458 -10.69 -20.71 15.24
N ILE A 459 -10.22 -20.09 16.32
CA ILE A 459 -10.42 -18.66 16.57
C ILE A 459 -9.06 -17.98 16.47
N VAL A 460 -8.97 -17.00 15.57
CA VAL A 460 -7.79 -16.17 15.36
C VAL A 460 -8.20 -14.73 15.61
N ALA A 461 -7.56 -14.08 16.58
CA ALA A 461 -7.72 -12.66 16.83
C ALA A 461 -6.60 -11.90 16.12
N PHE A 462 -6.88 -10.68 15.65
CA PHE A 462 -5.86 -9.82 15.08
C PHE A 462 -6.03 -8.35 15.44
N ASN A 463 -4.91 -7.66 15.55
CA ASN A 463 -4.82 -6.20 15.65
C ASN A 463 -3.58 -5.75 14.86
N GLU A 464 -2.49 -5.33 15.51
CA GLU A 464 -1.19 -5.11 14.86
C GLU A 464 -0.47 -6.42 14.50
N ASP A 465 -0.84 -7.52 15.16
CA ASP A 465 -0.34 -8.87 14.90
C ASP A 465 -1.48 -9.89 15.09
N VAL A 466 -1.18 -11.17 14.90
CA VAL A 466 -2.13 -12.29 15.01
C VAL A 466 -1.93 -13.10 16.28
N LYS A 467 -3.02 -13.55 16.89
CA LYS A 467 -3.02 -14.50 18.00
C LYS A 467 -4.04 -15.62 17.73
N ILE A 468 -3.58 -16.87 17.69
CA ILE A 468 -4.47 -18.03 17.66
C ILE A 468 -4.98 -18.25 19.09
N LEU A 469 -6.25 -17.93 19.35
CA LEU A 469 -6.88 -18.13 20.66
C LEU A 469 -7.29 -19.60 20.87
N SER A 470 -7.72 -20.25 19.80
CA SER A 470 -7.95 -21.70 19.78
C SER A 470 -7.61 -22.27 18.42
N GLY A 471 -6.83 -23.36 18.40
CA GLY A 471 -6.73 -24.23 17.23
C GLY A 471 -8.07 -24.92 16.91
N PHE A 472 -8.09 -25.63 15.78
CA PHE A 472 -9.26 -26.40 15.33
C PHE A 472 -9.76 -27.39 16.39
N THR A 473 -10.99 -27.20 16.85
CA THR A 473 -11.66 -28.08 17.81
C THR A 473 -13.17 -28.11 17.56
N THR A 474 -13.82 -29.21 17.95
CA THR A 474 -15.27 -29.33 17.98
C THR A 474 -15.86 -28.95 19.34
N ASP A 475 -15.01 -28.78 20.37
CA ASP A 475 -15.39 -28.43 21.74
C ASP A 475 -15.88 -26.97 21.83
N ARG A 476 -17.20 -26.83 21.94
CA ARG A 476 -17.87 -25.53 22.00
C ARG A 476 -17.62 -24.79 23.29
N GLN A 477 -17.42 -25.49 24.39
CA GLN A 477 -17.14 -24.85 25.66
C GLN A 477 -15.75 -24.22 25.62
N LYS A 478 -14.75 -24.98 25.17
CA LYS A 478 -13.38 -24.45 25.00
C LYS A 478 -13.35 -23.24 24.05
N LEU A 479 -14.05 -23.30 22.93
CA LEU A 479 -14.16 -22.16 22.00
C LEU A 479 -14.80 -20.93 22.67
N SER A 480 -15.85 -21.15 23.46
CA SER A 480 -16.54 -20.11 24.21
C SER A 480 -15.64 -19.47 25.27
N GLU A 481 -14.82 -20.26 25.96
CA GLU A 481 -13.82 -19.78 26.93
C GLU A 481 -12.70 -18.99 26.24
N SER A 482 -12.21 -19.45 25.07
CA SER A 482 -11.20 -18.72 24.30
C SER A 482 -11.67 -17.34 23.82
N VAL A 483 -12.98 -17.12 23.66
CA VAL A 483 -13.53 -15.79 23.32
C VAL A 483 -13.31 -14.77 24.45
N ASP A 484 -13.17 -15.21 25.70
CA ASP A 484 -12.89 -14.31 26.83
C ASP A 484 -11.46 -13.75 26.80
N GLU A 485 -10.55 -14.39 26.06
CA GLU A 485 -9.18 -13.91 25.85
C GLU A 485 -9.05 -12.81 24.79
N LEU A 486 -10.15 -12.41 24.14
CA LEU A 486 -10.14 -11.29 23.21
C LEU A 486 -9.83 -10.01 23.98
N ASP A 487 -8.69 -9.40 23.68
CA ASP A 487 -8.27 -8.11 24.20
C ASP A 487 -8.12 -7.13 23.03
N THR A 488 -8.62 -5.90 23.20
CA THR A 488 -8.76 -4.93 22.10
C THR A 488 -7.77 -3.78 22.22
N GLY A 489 -7.21 -3.35 21.09
CA GLY A 489 -6.32 -2.20 21.02
C GLY A 489 -5.32 -2.31 19.87
N GLY A 490 -4.59 -1.23 19.60
CA GLY A 490 -3.60 -1.16 18.52
C GLY A 490 -4.18 -0.90 17.14
N GLY A 491 -3.33 -0.93 16.11
CA GLY A 491 -3.72 -0.82 14.69
C GLY A 491 -4.43 -2.06 14.13
N THR A 492 -4.72 -2.02 12.82
CA THR A 492 -5.50 -3.03 12.10
C THR A 492 -4.67 -3.60 10.94
N ALA A 493 -4.03 -4.75 11.16
CA ALA A 493 -3.24 -5.52 10.18
C ALA A 493 -4.09 -6.66 9.59
N TYR A 494 -5.20 -6.26 8.98
CA TYR A 494 -6.21 -7.17 8.45
C TYR A 494 -5.69 -8.08 7.32
N TYR A 495 -5.00 -7.50 6.34
CA TYR A 495 -4.47 -8.28 5.22
C TYR A 495 -3.41 -9.29 5.66
N ASP A 496 -2.53 -8.90 6.59
CA ASP A 496 -1.54 -9.82 7.18
C ASP A 496 -2.22 -10.97 7.94
N ALA A 497 -3.30 -10.67 8.66
CA ALA A 497 -4.06 -11.67 9.40
C ALA A 497 -4.77 -12.68 8.50
N LEU A 498 -5.35 -12.20 7.39
CA LEU A 498 -5.96 -13.07 6.39
C LEU A 498 -4.91 -13.95 5.70
N ALA A 499 -3.78 -13.36 5.26
CA ALA A 499 -2.67 -14.10 4.68
C ALA A 499 -2.10 -15.15 5.65
N PHE A 500 -1.86 -14.77 6.90
CA PHE A 500 -1.43 -15.69 7.96
C PHE A 500 -2.40 -16.88 8.09
N THR A 501 -3.70 -16.61 8.10
CA THR A 501 -4.72 -17.65 8.18
C THR A 501 -4.64 -18.62 7.00
N LEU A 502 -4.52 -18.10 5.77
CA LEU A 502 -4.41 -18.91 4.55
C LEU A 502 -3.14 -19.77 4.55
N VAL A 503 -1.99 -19.17 4.87
CA VAL A 503 -0.70 -19.84 4.66
C VAL A 503 -0.19 -20.61 5.87
N GLU A 504 -0.64 -20.33 7.08
CA GLU A 504 -0.20 -21.03 8.30
C GLU A 504 -1.32 -21.88 8.90
N VAL A 505 -2.49 -21.29 9.15
CA VAL A 505 -3.60 -21.97 9.86
C VAL A 505 -4.27 -23.02 8.97
N LEU A 506 -4.53 -22.70 7.70
CA LEU A 506 -5.18 -23.62 6.76
C LEU A 506 -4.21 -24.57 6.05
N ARG A 507 -2.90 -24.36 6.14
CA ARG A 507 -1.89 -25.20 5.46
C ARG A 507 -2.04 -26.70 5.77
N PRO A 508 -2.27 -27.15 7.03
CA PRO A 508 -2.46 -28.57 7.35
C PRO A 508 -3.77 -29.16 6.81
N LEU A 509 -4.66 -28.32 6.29
CA LEU A 509 -5.98 -28.67 5.81
C LEU A 509 -6.11 -28.54 4.28
N LYS A 510 -5.00 -28.43 3.55
CA LYS A 510 -5.01 -28.43 2.07
C LYS A 510 -5.82 -29.61 1.52
N GLY A 511 -6.73 -29.32 0.59
CA GLY A 511 -7.65 -30.31 0.01
C GLY A 511 -8.87 -30.66 0.88
N LYS A 512 -9.00 -30.08 2.07
CA LYS A 512 -10.22 -30.21 2.90
C LYS A 512 -11.12 -29.00 2.72
N ARG A 513 -12.40 -29.18 3.01
CA ARG A 513 -13.40 -28.10 3.02
C ARG A 513 -13.06 -27.12 4.14
N THR A 514 -12.68 -25.91 3.76
CA THR A 514 -12.29 -24.83 4.68
C THR A 514 -13.09 -23.56 4.39
N ALA A 515 -13.38 -22.80 5.44
CA ALA A 515 -13.98 -21.48 5.33
C ALA A 515 -13.35 -20.51 6.34
N ILE A 516 -13.32 -19.22 6.00
CA ILE A 516 -12.90 -18.13 6.87
C ILE A 516 -14.08 -17.20 7.03
N VAL A 517 -14.52 -16.98 8.27
CA VAL A 517 -15.54 -15.98 8.62
C VAL A 517 -14.84 -14.84 9.31
N ILE A 518 -14.99 -13.63 8.77
CA ILE A 518 -14.24 -12.45 9.21
C ILE A 518 -15.21 -11.50 9.90
N LEU A 519 -14.90 -11.11 11.12
CA LEU A 519 -15.61 -10.07 11.88
C LEU A 519 -14.67 -8.87 12.03
N SER A 520 -14.91 -7.79 11.30
CA SER A 520 -14.05 -6.58 11.27
C SER A 520 -14.87 -5.37 10.84
N ASP A 521 -14.32 -4.15 10.94
CA ASP A 521 -14.83 -2.97 10.23
C ASP A 521 -14.25 -2.85 8.79
N GLY A 522 -13.24 -3.66 8.47
CA GLY A 522 -12.68 -3.83 7.13
C GLY A 522 -11.60 -2.81 6.74
N ASP A 523 -11.14 -1.96 7.67
CA ASP A 523 -10.18 -0.89 7.37
C ASP A 523 -8.75 -1.25 7.79
N ASP A 524 -7.91 -1.62 6.81
CA ASP A 524 -6.49 -1.92 7.05
C ASP A 524 -5.64 -0.65 7.12
N ASN A 525 -4.85 -0.53 8.19
CA ASN A 525 -3.88 0.56 8.37
C ASN A 525 -2.50 0.10 8.83
N ARG A 526 -2.32 -1.19 9.12
CA ARG A 526 -1.10 -1.72 9.73
C ARG A 526 -0.49 -2.91 9.01
N SER A 527 -1.06 -3.43 7.92
CA SER A 527 -0.49 -4.59 7.22
C SER A 527 0.83 -4.30 6.51
N PHE A 528 1.67 -5.33 6.33
CA PHE A 528 2.79 -5.33 5.38
C PHE A 528 2.31 -5.61 3.96
N LEU A 529 1.25 -6.40 3.82
CA LEU A 529 0.70 -6.80 2.54
C LEU A 529 -0.26 -5.74 1.99
N PRO A 530 -0.25 -5.47 0.68
CA PRO A 530 -1.35 -4.78 0.01
C PRO A 530 -2.46 -5.78 -0.37
N PHE A 531 -3.70 -5.30 -0.45
CA PHE A 531 -4.89 -6.10 -0.78
C PHE A 531 -4.71 -7.06 -1.97
N GLU A 532 -4.21 -6.55 -3.11
CA GLU A 532 -4.06 -7.34 -4.35
C GLU A 532 -3.15 -8.57 -4.20
N SER A 533 -2.21 -8.55 -3.26
CA SER A 533 -1.31 -9.68 -3.03
C SER A 533 -2.03 -10.90 -2.45
N LEU A 534 -3.19 -10.71 -1.83
CA LEU A 534 -3.98 -11.78 -1.22
C LEU A 534 -4.72 -12.64 -2.25
N LEU A 535 -5.09 -12.07 -3.40
CA LEU A 535 -6.03 -12.70 -4.32
C LEU A 535 -5.52 -14.04 -4.87
N GLY A 536 -4.21 -14.12 -5.18
CA GLY A 536 -3.58 -15.36 -5.62
C GLY A 536 -3.64 -16.44 -4.55
N SER A 537 -3.20 -16.14 -3.33
CA SER A 537 -3.20 -17.10 -2.22
C SER A 537 -4.62 -17.52 -1.79
N ILE A 538 -5.61 -16.64 -1.92
CA ILE A 538 -7.03 -16.97 -1.70
C ILE A 538 -7.48 -18.02 -2.70
N GLN A 539 -7.28 -17.77 -3.99
CA GLN A 539 -7.68 -18.68 -5.06
C GLN A 539 -6.97 -20.04 -4.94
N GLU A 540 -5.67 -20.03 -4.62
CA GLU A 540 -4.89 -21.27 -4.41
C GLU A 540 -5.33 -22.06 -3.16
N SER A 541 -5.81 -21.38 -2.12
CA SER A 541 -6.26 -22.04 -0.89
C SER A 541 -7.55 -22.84 -1.07
N GLY A 542 -8.43 -22.42 -1.98
CA GLY A 542 -9.79 -22.93 -2.13
C GLY A 542 -10.69 -22.71 -0.90
N ALA A 543 -10.30 -21.84 0.04
CA ALA A 543 -11.08 -21.53 1.22
C ALA A 543 -12.20 -20.53 0.89
N LEU A 544 -13.42 -20.80 1.35
CA LEU A 544 -14.55 -19.86 1.21
C LEU A 544 -14.39 -18.70 2.21
N ILE A 545 -14.44 -17.45 1.77
CA ILE A 545 -14.28 -16.28 2.64
C ILE A 545 -15.59 -15.53 2.80
N TYR A 546 -16.00 -15.30 4.04
CA TYR A 546 -17.22 -14.58 4.41
C TYR A 546 -16.87 -13.34 5.24
N PRO A 547 -16.68 -12.18 4.61
CA PRO A 547 -16.48 -10.93 5.34
C PRO A 547 -17.81 -10.40 5.86
N LEU A 548 -17.90 -10.23 7.18
CA LEU A 548 -19.01 -9.59 7.88
C LEU A 548 -18.48 -8.27 8.43
N TYR A 549 -18.72 -7.21 7.68
CA TYR A 549 -18.22 -5.89 8.06
C TYR A 549 -19.24 -5.12 8.86
N VAL A 550 -18.81 -4.66 10.03
CA VAL A 550 -19.62 -3.88 10.98
C VAL A 550 -19.17 -2.41 10.88
N PRO A 551 -19.96 -1.50 10.29
CA PRO A 551 -19.55 -0.11 10.08
C PRO A 551 -19.37 0.66 11.39
N SER A 552 -18.32 1.48 11.44
CA SER A 552 -17.98 2.33 12.59
C SER A 552 -19.09 3.30 13.03
N ALA A 553 -20.02 3.65 12.14
CA ALA A 553 -21.17 4.52 12.45
C ALA A 553 -22.30 3.81 13.21
N LEU A 554 -22.50 2.50 13.02
CA LEU A 554 -23.48 1.71 13.77
C LEU A 554 -22.94 1.30 15.13
N ILE A 555 -21.64 1.06 15.14
CA ILE A 555 -20.74 1.11 16.28
C ILE A 555 -21.06 2.41 17.07
N ALA A 556 -20.80 3.61 16.54
CA ALA A 556 -21.05 4.89 17.26
C ALA A 556 -22.51 5.15 17.72
N ASN A 557 -23.52 4.83 16.90
CA ASN A 557 -24.93 5.11 17.19
C ASN A 557 -25.55 4.25 18.31
N SER A 558 -24.87 3.21 18.77
CA SER A 558 -25.32 2.44 19.94
C SER A 558 -24.93 3.07 21.29
N SER A 559 -24.14 4.15 21.25
CA SER A 559 -23.58 4.78 22.46
C SER A 559 -24.12 6.18 22.76
N GLN A 560 -24.57 7.00 21.79
CA GLN A 560 -25.21 8.30 22.07
C GLN A 560 -26.20 8.72 20.96
N THR A 561 -27.36 9.20 21.41
CA THR A 561 -28.43 9.84 20.62
C THR A 561 -28.10 11.30 20.31
N ASP A 562 -27.88 11.67 19.04
CA ASP A 562 -28.40 12.93 18.48
C ASP A 562 -28.45 12.91 16.93
N PRO A 563 -29.64 12.94 16.29
CA PRO A 563 -29.76 12.86 14.82
C PRO A 563 -29.41 14.15 14.06
N ASN A 564 -29.09 15.26 14.74
CA ASN A 564 -29.12 16.60 14.13
C ASN A 564 -27.76 17.23 13.79
N ASN A 565 -26.64 16.54 13.94
CA ASN A 565 -25.33 17.12 13.60
C ASN A 565 -24.85 16.70 12.20
N SER A 566 -25.45 17.30 11.18
CA SER A 566 -25.06 17.10 9.78
C SER A 566 -23.91 18.04 9.39
N ALA A 567 -22.82 17.46 8.90
CA ALA A 567 -21.63 18.07 8.28
C ALA A 567 -20.36 18.20 9.15
N ASP A 568 -19.91 17.08 9.73
CA ASP A 568 -18.53 16.95 10.23
C ASP A 568 -17.61 16.40 9.11
N PRO A 569 -16.45 17.01 8.79
CA PRO A 569 -15.49 16.50 7.79
C PRO A 569 -14.94 15.10 8.11
N VAL A 570 -15.04 14.71 9.39
CA VAL A 570 -14.74 13.37 9.90
C VAL A 570 -15.70 12.31 9.32
N TRP A 571 -16.98 12.64 9.15
CA TRP A 571 -17.99 11.75 8.57
C TRP A 571 -17.69 11.40 7.11
N THR A 572 -17.23 12.38 6.32
CA THR A 572 -16.85 12.18 4.91
C THR A 572 -15.67 11.22 4.77
N LYS A 573 -14.68 11.30 5.67
CA LYS A 573 -13.55 10.37 5.72
C LYS A 573 -14.02 8.95 6.06
N TYR A 574 -14.88 8.79 7.07
CA TYR A 574 -15.45 7.49 7.45
C TYR A 574 -16.31 6.85 6.34
N MET A 575 -17.13 7.63 5.65
CA MET A 575 -17.91 7.13 4.50
C MET A 575 -17.02 6.70 3.32
N SER A 576 -15.91 7.42 3.06
CA SER A 576 -14.97 7.04 2.01
C SER A 576 -14.21 5.75 2.33
N LEU A 577 -13.78 5.55 3.58
CA LEU A 577 -13.11 4.33 4.06
C LEU A 577 -14.06 3.13 4.03
N THR A 578 -15.32 3.32 4.45
CA THR A 578 -16.38 2.29 4.35
C THR A 578 -16.57 1.82 2.91
N SER A 579 -16.53 2.72 1.92
CA SER A 579 -16.70 2.35 0.51
C SER A 579 -15.53 1.54 -0.06
N LYS A 580 -14.31 1.75 0.43
CA LYS A 580 -13.14 0.96 0.06
C LYS A 580 -13.23 -0.43 0.69
N ALA A 581 -13.48 -0.50 2.00
CA ALA A 581 -13.67 -1.75 2.72
C ALA A 581 -14.78 -2.59 2.08
N GLU A 582 -15.95 -2.01 1.79
CA GLU A 582 -17.06 -2.70 1.12
C GLU A 582 -16.65 -3.32 -0.22
N LYS A 583 -15.93 -2.57 -1.07
CA LYS A 583 -15.45 -3.07 -2.36
C LYS A 583 -14.45 -4.21 -2.20
N GLU A 584 -13.53 -4.08 -1.26
CA GLU A 584 -12.52 -5.10 -0.99
C GLU A 584 -13.16 -6.37 -0.38
N GLY A 585 -14.06 -6.22 0.59
CA GLY A 585 -14.84 -7.32 1.16
C GLY A 585 -15.66 -8.05 0.11
N ALA A 586 -16.35 -7.32 -0.77
CA ALA A 586 -17.07 -7.92 -1.91
C ALA A 586 -16.13 -8.70 -2.83
N ARG A 587 -14.95 -8.16 -3.14
CA ARG A 587 -13.96 -8.80 -4.01
C ARG A 587 -13.32 -10.04 -3.37
N LEU A 588 -13.09 -10.05 -2.04
CA LEU A 588 -12.64 -11.24 -1.31
C LEU A 588 -13.67 -12.37 -1.38
N ALA A 589 -14.95 -12.03 -1.15
CA ALA A 589 -16.04 -12.98 -1.25
C ALA A 589 -16.16 -13.52 -2.69
N GLU A 590 -16.10 -12.66 -3.70
CA GLU A 590 -16.17 -13.07 -5.11
C GLU A 590 -15.04 -14.02 -5.50
N VAL A 591 -13.79 -13.67 -5.21
CA VAL A 591 -12.61 -14.47 -5.58
C VAL A 591 -12.57 -15.82 -4.85
N SER A 592 -13.03 -15.86 -3.60
CA SER A 592 -13.12 -17.11 -2.82
C SER A 592 -14.38 -17.92 -3.14
N GLY A 593 -15.34 -17.35 -3.86
CA GLY A 593 -16.68 -17.91 -4.02
C GLY A 593 -17.55 -17.85 -2.74
N GLY A 594 -17.18 -17.06 -1.73
CA GLY A 594 -18.02 -16.77 -0.57
C GLY A 594 -19.07 -15.68 -0.81
N VAL A 595 -19.58 -15.07 0.27
CA VAL A 595 -20.56 -13.97 0.21
C VAL A 595 -20.15 -12.87 1.20
N TYR A 596 -20.26 -11.62 0.75
CA TYR A 596 -20.04 -10.44 1.57
C TYR A 596 -21.34 -10.02 2.28
N TYR A 597 -21.25 -9.81 3.60
CA TYR A 597 -22.38 -9.40 4.43
C TYR A 597 -22.15 -8.01 5.02
N PRO A 598 -22.80 -6.95 4.49
CA PRO A 598 -22.78 -5.63 5.09
C PRO A 598 -23.70 -5.61 6.32
N ILE A 599 -23.12 -5.58 7.51
CA ILE A 599 -23.90 -5.62 8.76
C ILE A 599 -24.37 -4.22 9.10
N ARG A 600 -25.69 -3.97 8.99
CA ARG A 600 -26.24 -2.65 9.34
C ARG A 600 -26.88 -2.61 10.72
N ARG A 601 -27.30 -3.76 11.24
CA ARG A 601 -27.95 -3.91 12.56
C ARG A 601 -27.58 -5.25 13.15
N LEU A 602 -27.75 -5.40 14.46
CA LEU A 602 -27.46 -6.66 15.15
C LEU A 602 -28.25 -7.86 14.58
N SER A 603 -29.49 -7.63 14.13
CA SER A 603 -30.31 -8.66 13.47
C SER A 603 -29.68 -9.21 12.18
N ASP A 604 -28.86 -8.41 11.51
CA ASP A 604 -28.24 -8.79 10.24
C ASP A 604 -27.12 -9.81 10.47
N ILE A 605 -26.47 -9.79 11.64
CA ILE A 605 -25.45 -10.79 12.02
C ILE A 605 -26.06 -12.17 12.16
N GLN A 606 -27.17 -12.27 12.89
CA GLN A 606 -27.83 -13.56 13.11
C GLN A 606 -28.27 -14.17 11.78
N LYS A 607 -28.87 -13.36 10.91
CA LYS A 607 -29.24 -13.77 9.56
C LYS A 607 -28.01 -14.19 8.74
N ALA A 608 -26.93 -13.42 8.78
CA ALA A 608 -25.69 -13.75 8.08
C ALA A 608 -25.13 -15.11 8.53
N TYR A 609 -25.15 -15.43 9.83
CA TYR A 609 -24.70 -16.73 10.33
C TYR A 609 -25.57 -17.88 9.83
N GLU A 610 -26.89 -17.71 9.83
CA GLU A 610 -27.83 -18.72 9.29
C GLU A 610 -27.61 -18.93 7.78
N ASP A 611 -27.42 -17.86 7.02
CA ASP A 611 -27.13 -17.88 5.59
C ASP A 611 -25.77 -18.54 5.30
N ILE A 612 -24.73 -18.24 6.10
CA ILE A 612 -23.42 -18.89 6.01
C ILE A 612 -23.54 -20.37 6.28
N VAL A 613 -24.20 -20.80 7.36
CA VAL A 613 -24.42 -22.23 7.64
C VAL A 613 -25.15 -22.89 6.48
N ALA A 614 -26.15 -22.23 5.91
CA ALA A 614 -26.87 -22.73 4.76
C ALA A 614 -25.95 -22.93 3.54
N GLN A 615 -25.06 -21.97 3.27
CA GLN A 615 -24.13 -22.01 2.15
C GLN A 615 -22.97 -22.99 2.35
N LEU A 616 -22.46 -23.14 3.57
CA LEU A 616 -21.46 -24.15 3.91
C LEU A 616 -22.01 -25.58 3.70
N ARG A 617 -23.34 -25.75 3.76
CA ARG A 617 -24.04 -27.03 3.59
C ARG A 617 -24.71 -27.21 2.24
N SER A 618 -24.55 -26.28 1.29
CA SER A 618 -25.26 -26.31 0.01
C SER A 618 -24.54 -27.06 -1.10
N ALA A 619 -23.36 -27.62 -0.82
CA ALA A 619 -22.71 -28.47 -1.81
C ALA A 619 -23.49 -29.78 -1.99
N TYR A 620 -23.59 -30.24 -3.22
CA TYR A 620 -24.18 -31.50 -3.62
C TYR A 620 -23.07 -32.42 -4.13
N VAL A 621 -23.12 -33.67 -3.68
CA VAL A 621 -22.30 -34.77 -4.17
C VAL A 621 -23.11 -35.50 -5.23
N ILE A 622 -22.70 -35.35 -6.49
CA ILE A 622 -23.35 -35.94 -7.65
C ILE A 622 -22.52 -37.14 -8.09
N ARG A 623 -23.10 -38.34 -8.02
CA ARG A 623 -22.50 -39.55 -8.58
C ARG A 623 -23.07 -39.82 -9.96
N PHE A 624 -22.22 -40.08 -10.95
CA PHE A 624 -22.63 -40.35 -12.33
C PHE A 624 -21.68 -41.37 -12.99
N TYR A 625 -22.15 -42.03 -14.05
CA TYR A 625 -21.30 -42.90 -14.85
C TYR A 625 -20.48 -42.10 -15.85
N SER A 626 -19.16 -42.28 -15.81
CA SER A 626 -18.21 -41.78 -16.81
C SER A 626 -17.80 -42.91 -17.75
N LYS A 627 -17.58 -42.58 -19.02
CA LYS A 627 -16.87 -43.49 -19.93
C LYS A 627 -15.37 -43.16 -19.85
N PRO A 628 -14.49 -44.16 -19.64
CA PRO A 628 -13.06 -43.91 -19.66
C PRO A 628 -12.65 -43.28 -21.00
N ALA A 629 -11.74 -42.30 -20.93
CA ALA A 629 -11.24 -41.61 -22.11
C ALA A 629 -10.70 -42.64 -23.12
N SER A 630 -11.18 -42.60 -24.36
CA SER A 630 -10.59 -43.38 -25.44
C SER A 630 -9.16 -42.91 -25.65
N PHE A 631 -8.20 -43.84 -25.60
CA PHE A 631 -6.80 -43.56 -25.85
C PHE A 631 -6.63 -43.22 -27.34
N ASP A 632 -6.40 -41.94 -27.67
CA ASP A 632 -5.98 -41.55 -29.01
C ASP A 632 -4.46 -41.76 -29.10
N ALA A 633 -4.04 -42.82 -29.78
CA ALA A 633 -2.64 -43.20 -29.97
C ALA A 633 -1.81 -42.14 -30.73
N SER A 634 -2.43 -41.07 -31.25
CA SER A 634 -1.74 -39.98 -31.93
C SER A 634 -1.28 -38.83 -31.01
N SER A 635 -1.69 -38.82 -29.74
CA SER A 635 -1.25 -37.81 -28.76
C SER A 635 -0.84 -38.47 -27.44
N ASP A 636 0.38 -38.19 -26.97
CA ASP A 636 0.92 -38.67 -25.68
C ASP A 636 0.25 -38.00 -24.46
N SER A 637 -0.96 -37.47 -24.64
CA SER A 637 -1.72 -36.70 -23.65
C SER A 637 -3.11 -37.30 -23.46
N ARG A 638 -3.39 -37.85 -22.27
CA ARG A 638 -4.76 -38.11 -21.82
C ARG A 638 -5.48 -36.76 -21.77
N ILE A 639 -6.50 -36.58 -22.60
CA ILE A 639 -7.41 -35.43 -22.49
C ILE A 639 -8.39 -35.78 -21.36
N ASP A 640 -8.29 -35.08 -20.23
CA ASP A 640 -9.30 -35.21 -19.17
C ASP A 640 -10.68 -34.87 -19.75
N PRO A 641 -11.71 -35.71 -19.52
CA PRO A 641 -13.02 -35.48 -20.08
C PRO A 641 -13.58 -34.14 -19.60
N ARG A 642 -14.08 -33.33 -20.55
CA ARG A 642 -14.73 -32.05 -20.22
C ARG A 642 -16.09 -32.33 -19.61
N ILE A 643 -16.14 -32.27 -18.28
CA ILE A 643 -17.36 -32.46 -17.52
C ILE A 643 -18.04 -31.11 -17.31
N ARG A 644 -19.34 -31.04 -17.63
CA ARG A 644 -20.19 -29.87 -17.41
C ARG A 644 -21.43 -30.31 -16.68
N ILE A 645 -21.72 -29.70 -15.54
CA ILE A 645 -22.89 -29.98 -14.74
C ILE A 645 -23.78 -28.75 -14.74
N ARG A 646 -25.09 -28.94 -14.95
CA ARG A 646 -26.09 -27.87 -14.95
C ARG A 646 -27.34 -28.32 -14.20
N THR A 647 -28.11 -27.36 -13.73
CA THR A 647 -29.48 -27.57 -13.25
C THR A 647 -30.47 -27.52 -14.42
N ARG A 648 -31.63 -28.14 -14.26
CA ARG A 648 -32.77 -27.99 -15.18
C ARG A 648 -33.46 -26.64 -15.06
N ASP A 649 -33.44 -26.04 -13.87
CA ASP A 649 -33.86 -24.65 -13.70
C ASP A 649 -32.73 -23.74 -14.21
N GLU A 650 -33.00 -23.01 -15.29
CA GLU A 650 -32.05 -22.10 -15.94
C GLU A 650 -31.71 -20.87 -15.10
N ARG A 651 -32.48 -20.60 -14.04
CA ARG A 651 -32.21 -19.49 -13.10
C ARG A 651 -31.16 -19.84 -12.05
N LEU A 652 -30.78 -21.12 -11.96
CA LEU A 652 -29.81 -21.63 -11.02
C LEU A 652 -28.45 -21.83 -11.72
N PHE A 653 -27.38 -21.49 -11.00
CA PHE A 653 -26.01 -21.58 -11.48
C PHE A 653 -25.28 -22.69 -10.74
N VAL A 654 -24.61 -23.57 -11.48
CA VAL A 654 -23.81 -24.68 -10.93
C VAL A 654 -22.33 -24.34 -10.98
N ASP A 655 -21.70 -24.39 -9.81
CA ASP A 655 -20.28 -24.18 -9.61
C ASP A 655 -19.63 -25.51 -9.23
N VAL A 656 -18.84 -26.10 -10.14
CA VAL A 656 -18.22 -27.41 -9.95
C VAL A 656 -16.92 -27.26 -9.16
N GLN A 657 -16.92 -27.74 -7.91
CA GLN A 657 -15.80 -27.59 -6.98
C GLN A 657 -14.70 -28.62 -7.23
N SER A 658 -15.10 -29.87 -7.49
CA SER A 658 -14.18 -30.96 -7.81
C SER A 658 -14.89 -32.06 -8.58
N VAL A 659 -14.12 -32.81 -9.34
CA VAL A 659 -14.54 -34.07 -9.95
C VAL A 659 -13.42 -35.09 -9.75
N ASP A 660 -13.75 -36.24 -9.20
CA ASP A 660 -12.80 -37.34 -8.93
C ASP A 660 -12.50 -38.19 -10.17
#